data_AF-A0A7G1I9R5-F1
#
_entry.id   AF-A0A7G1I9R5-F1
#
_cell.length_a   1.000
_cell.length_b   1.000
_cell.length_c   1.000
_cell.angle_alpha   90.00
_cell.angle_beta   90.00
_cell.angle_gamma   90.00
#
_symmetry.space_group_name_H-M   'P 1'
#
loop_
_entity.id
_entity.type
_entity.pdbx_description
1 polymer ?
#
loop_
_entity_poly.entity_id
_entity_poly.type
_entity_poly.pdbx_seq_one_letter_code
_entity_poly.pdbx_strand_id
1 'polypeptide(L)'
;MIAAGYLDDDAATAAALDPDGWLHTGDRAVIGPAGLTIIGRDKDVIIVGGRNITASEVEAVVDKVCGVDPSWSVAFGVRAGGAATEQIAVVFVPLPGHPVAEVAERVRRAVLREFHVSPTPIHSVTRNDVAKTSIGKPKRALIRERLLGCAPGADIRPAVVEVLCTPTLESATPGPALPVLLLSDREEFTAALAQALRSRGHALSTSAFELTDAQERRRIRSLLDGGPEHVVHVLPVGPPTPDEVAGRCADLAALLRVMEQTGGSRLSVVAPTGCEYGQSLAAFAHSAGRDLPRLKVRFIGSAVSPEAVADELSREEPAEVDLGLPVRRILTTAAAPIRAAGESALQRAGRYLVIGGLGGVGRHVCEYLLRQFGAHLLVVGTSELDCTQPAGPRGRNLLALREMGDVTYLAVDVADAMALRAAVEVFEQQHGGPIDGMFALAGELVPRSAVQLSAADIDDMLYAKGRGAIAVERLLAERAHAIEVYFTSVHSLVGAPELAAYAAANRFQDVLAARHRDRGRRAWSIAWSRWAGPGMSLDVAGGDLAAEMGLATIDPAVGIDALDAVLRSRPGWYAVGLDTGNRRLAHLAGGLRPLERIEVRMAGPATDVTAAVTDAFGVPVPAHVVGQQPAGPPAPAAAGDQGSAMAVLAGIWAELLKLPDVSAADDFFELGGHSLLVPRLQERVLQLLGVALPAVAVFEYPTLRELAR
;
A
#
# COMPACT_ATOMS: atom_id res chain seq x y z
N MET A 1 28.01 5.11 42.64
CA MET A 1 28.34 6.33 41.88
C MET A 1 27.15 6.58 40.97
N ILE A 2 26.45 7.70 41.14
CA ILE A 2 25.32 8.10 40.30
C ILE A 2 25.91 8.99 39.20
N ALA A 3 25.55 8.74 37.93
CA ALA A 3 26.02 9.56 36.81
C ALA A 3 25.47 10.99 36.92
N ALA A 4 26.18 11.98 36.40
CA ALA A 4 25.77 13.39 36.46
C ALA A 4 24.48 13.70 35.68
N GLY A 5 24.09 12.81 34.76
CA GLY A 5 22.91 12.93 33.91
C GLY A 5 23.04 12.10 32.64
N TYR A 6 22.02 12.17 31.79
CA TYR A 6 22.08 11.68 30.42
C TYR A 6 22.75 12.73 29.52
N LEU A 7 23.63 12.28 28.63
CA LEU A 7 24.36 13.16 27.71
C LEU A 7 23.38 13.81 26.73
N ASP A 8 23.39 15.15 26.68
CA ASP A 8 22.58 15.98 25.78
C ASP A 8 21.05 15.77 25.88
N ASP A 9 20.58 15.25 27.02
CA ASP A 9 19.15 15.03 27.29
C ASP A 9 18.78 15.52 28.69
N ASP A 10 18.62 16.84 28.79
CA ASP A 10 18.26 17.54 30.04
C ASP A 10 16.88 17.09 30.55
N ALA A 11 15.97 16.74 29.64
CA ALA A 11 14.63 16.25 29.99
C ALA A 11 14.68 14.85 30.61
N ALA A 12 15.44 13.91 30.02
CA ALA A 12 15.65 12.59 30.61
C ALA A 12 16.44 12.65 31.92
N THR A 13 17.38 13.59 32.04
CA THR A 13 18.14 13.85 33.27
C THR A 13 17.22 14.32 34.39
N ALA A 14 16.39 15.33 34.13
CA ALA A 14 15.41 15.84 35.10
C ALA A 14 14.34 14.80 35.47
N ALA A 15 14.00 13.88 34.56
CA ALA A 15 13.05 12.80 34.82
C ALA A 15 13.65 11.64 35.65
N ALA A 16 14.96 11.45 35.62
CA ALA A 16 15.65 10.34 36.29
C ALA A 16 16.31 10.73 37.61
N LEU A 17 16.65 12.01 37.80
CA LEU A 17 17.33 12.51 38.99
C LEU A 17 16.48 13.61 39.66
N ASP A 18 16.24 13.49 40.95
CA ASP A 18 15.65 14.59 41.73
C ASP A 18 16.65 15.75 41.90
N PRO A 19 16.17 16.96 42.27
CA PRO A 19 17.03 18.13 42.52
C PRO A 19 18.15 17.88 43.55
N ASP A 20 17.94 16.93 44.47
CA ASP A 20 18.90 16.52 45.49
C ASP A 20 19.89 15.43 45.02
N GLY A 21 19.86 15.03 43.74
CA GLY A 21 20.77 14.06 43.13
C GLY A 21 20.40 12.59 43.32
N TRP A 22 19.18 12.30 43.77
CA TRP A 22 18.67 10.93 43.95
C TRP A 22 18.16 10.33 42.64
N LEU A 23 18.53 9.08 42.35
CA LEU A 23 18.10 8.35 41.16
C LEU A 23 16.73 7.69 41.35
N HIS A 24 15.78 8.06 40.49
CA HIS A 24 14.49 7.40 40.35
C HIS A 24 14.64 6.10 39.56
N THR A 25 14.72 4.96 40.26
CA THR A 25 14.86 3.64 39.61
C THR A 25 13.56 3.14 38.97
N GLY A 26 12.42 3.66 39.43
CA GLY A 26 11.08 3.20 39.09
C GLY A 26 10.73 1.83 39.68
N ASP A 27 11.55 1.29 40.59
CA ASP A 27 11.28 0.05 41.32
C ASP A 27 10.50 0.36 42.60
N ARG A 28 9.41 -0.36 42.86
CA ARG A 28 8.65 -0.28 44.11
C ARG A 28 9.27 -1.22 45.13
N ALA A 29 9.53 -0.73 46.33
CA ALA A 29 10.12 -1.52 47.39
C ALA A 29 9.49 -1.20 48.75
N VAL A 30 9.58 -2.16 49.67
CA VAL A 30 9.29 -1.97 51.09
C VAL A 30 10.60 -2.06 51.86
N ILE A 31 10.84 -1.13 52.78
CA ILE A 31 11.99 -1.16 53.68
C ILE A 31 11.51 -1.71 55.02
N GLY A 32 12.02 -2.87 55.39
CA GLY A 32 11.74 -3.52 56.68
C GLY A 32 13.00 -3.78 57.50
N PRO A 33 12.88 -4.47 58.65
CA PRO A 33 14.03 -4.82 59.51
C PRO A 33 15.11 -5.65 58.81
N ALA A 34 14.74 -6.39 57.75
CA ALA A 34 15.65 -7.20 56.94
C ALA A 34 16.27 -6.44 55.75
N GLY A 35 15.96 -5.14 55.60
CA GLY A 35 16.43 -4.31 54.49
C GLY A 35 15.37 -4.01 53.42
N LEU A 36 15.83 -3.58 52.25
CA LEU A 36 15.01 -3.23 51.09
C LEU A 36 14.53 -4.49 50.37
N THR A 37 13.21 -4.66 50.22
CA THR A 37 12.60 -5.73 49.42
C THR A 37 11.86 -5.12 48.23
N ILE A 38 12.28 -5.44 47.00
CA ILE A 38 11.60 -5.00 45.77
C ILE A 38 10.30 -5.79 45.61
N ILE A 39 9.19 -5.09 45.44
CA ILE A 39 7.83 -5.64 45.31
C ILE A 39 7.21 -5.39 43.94
N GLY A 40 7.88 -4.66 43.05
CA GLY A 40 7.41 -4.41 41.69
C GLY A 40 8.20 -3.31 40.98
N ARG A 41 7.78 -2.97 39.76
CA ARG A 41 8.36 -1.89 38.96
C ARG A 41 7.25 -1.08 38.30
N ASP A 42 7.28 0.25 38.46
CA ASP A 42 6.18 1.14 38.09
C ASP A 42 5.78 1.07 36.61
N LYS A 43 6.73 0.73 35.72
CA LYS A 43 6.49 0.64 34.27
C LYS A 43 5.97 -0.71 33.76
N ASP A 44 5.85 -1.73 34.62
CA ASP A 44 5.45 -3.10 34.24
C ASP A 44 4.16 -3.59 34.95
N VAL A 45 3.44 -2.70 35.66
CA VAL A 45 2.17 -3.01 36.32
C VAL A 45 1.00 -2.74 35.38
N ILE A 46 0.12 -3.73 35.24
CA ILE A 46 -1.16 -3.66 34.54
C ILE A 46 -2.26 -3.44 35.60
N ILE A 47 -3.05 -2.38 35.45
CA ILE A 47 -4.07 -1.98 36.43
C ILE A 47 -5.47 -2.35 35.92
N VAL A 48 -6.00 -3.50 36.36
CA VAL A 48 -7.33 -3.99 35.96
C VAL A 48 -8.28 -4.02 37.14
N GLY A 49 -9.40 -3.30 37.06
CA GLY A 49 -10.45 -3.36 38.10
C GLY A 49 -9.96 -3.00 39.51
N GLY A 50 -8.97 -2.11 39.64
CA GLY A 50 -8.35 -1.75 40.93
C GLY A 50 -7.30 -2.73 41.45
N ARG A 51 -6.96 -3.78 40.68
CA ARG A 51 -5.90 -4.74 41.00
C ARG A 51 -4.64 -4.40 40.21
N ASN A 52 -3.49 -4.51 40.87
CA ASN A 52 -2.16 -4.36 40.26
C ASN A 52 -1.63 -5.75 39.93
N ILE A 53 -1.48 -6.06 38.64
CA ILE A 53 -0.98 -7.35 38.14
C ILE A 53 0.30 -7.07 37.35
N THR A 54 1.39 -7.79 37.58
CA THR A 54 2.62 -7.54 36.81
C THR A 54 2.58 -8.28 35.47
N ALA A 55 3.10 -7.65 34.41
CA ALA A 55 3.18 -8.28 33.08
C ALA A 55 3.94 -9.62 33.12
N SER A 56 5.02 -9.70 33.90
CA SER A 56 5.82 -10.91 34.06
C SER A 56 5.07 -12.07 34.71
N GLU A 57 4.12 -11.80 35.62
CA GLU A 57 3.29 -12.86 36.21
C GLU A 57 2.34 -13.43 35.16
N VAL A 58 1.75 -12.58 34.31
CA VAL A 58 0.89 -13.03 33.22
C VAL A 58 1.69 -13.86 32.22
N GLU A 59 2.87 -13.38 31.79
CA GLU A 59 3.79 -14.08 30.89
C GLU A 59 4.16 -15.47 31.44
N ALA A 60 4.48 -15.57 32.74
CA ALA A 60 4.82 -16.84 33.39
C ALA A 60 3.67 -17.86 33.41
N VAL A 61 2.41 -17.40 33.38
CA VAL A 61 1.23 -18.27 33.23
C VAL A 61 1.05 -18.69 31.78
N VAL A 62 1.18 -17.75 30.84
CA VAL A 62 1.01 -17.98 29.41
C VAL A 62 2.07 -18.96 28.87
N ASP A 63 3.32 -18.83 29.32
CA ASP A 63 4.44 -19.70 28.95
C ASP A 63 4.26 -21.17 29.36
N LYS A 64 3.35 -21.47 30.29
CA LYS A 64 3.02 -22.83 30.73
C LYS A 64 1.88 -23.47 29.93
N VAL A 65 1.25 -22.72 29.02
CA VAL A 65 0.11 -23.20 28.24
C VAL A 65 0.57 -24.12 27.11
N CYS A 66 -0.02 -25.32 27.02
CA CYS A 66 0.29 -26.27 25.95
C CYS A 66 -0.02 -25.68 24.57
N GLY A 67 1.02 -25.58 23.74
CA GLY A 67 0.97 -24.99 22.41
C GLY A 67 1.53 -23.56 22.33
N VAL A 68 1.95 -22.96 23.45
CA VAL A 68 2.71 -21.70 23.48
C VAL A 68 4.21 -21.98 23.53
N ASP A 69 4.99 -21.20 22.79
CA ASP A 69 6.45 -21.20 22.82
C ASP A 69 6.97 -20.46 24.07
N PRO A 70 7.62 -21.16 25.03
CA PRO A 70 8.03 -20.56 26.29
C PRO A 70 9.00 -19.39 26.11
N SER A 71 8.96 -18.38 26.99
CA SER A 71 9.72 -17.12 26.90
C SER A 71 9.29 -16.19 25.75
N TRP A 72 8.38 -16.60 24.87
CA TRP A 72 7.92 -15.81 23.73
C TRP A 72 6.51 -15.25 23.90
N SER A 73 5.99 -15.23 25.14
CA SER A 73 4.80 -14.46 25.49
C SER A 73 5.15 -13.06 26.00
N VAL A 74 4.26 -12.12 25.75
CA VAL A 74 4.36 -10.75 26.25
C VAL A 74 2.99 -10.28 26.72
N ALA A 75 2.93 -9.68 27.90
CA ALA A 75 1.71 -9.08 28.43
C ALA A 75 1.88 -7.57 28.64
N PHE A 76 0.81 -6.81 28.44
CA PHE A 76 0.79 -5.37 28.72
C PHE A 76 -0.64 -4.86 28.94
N GLY A 77 -0.75 -3.70 29.59
CA GLY A 77 -2.01 -3.01 29.79
C GLY A 77 -2.46 -2.29 28.53
N VAL A 78 -3.73 -2.46 28.18
CA VAL A 78 -4.42 -1.69 27.13
C VAL A 78 -5.65 -1.01 27.70
N ARG A 79 -5.92 0.23 27.28
CA ARG A 79 -7.08 0.98 27.75
C ARG A 79 -8.05 1.12 26.58
N ALA A 80 -9.25 0.55 26.71
CA ALA A 80 -10.32 0.76 25.74
C ALA A 80 -10.78 2.23 25.82
N GLY A 81 -11.10 2.86 24.69
CA GLY A 81 -11.43 4.29 24.61
C GLY A 81 -12.45 4.73 25.67
N GLY A 82 -12.01 5.55 26.63
CA GLY A 82 -12.83 6.06 27.73
C GLY A 82 -12.95 5.20 29.00
N ALA A 83 -12.33 4.01 29.05
CA ALA A 83 -12.41 3.14 30.24
C ALA A 83 -11.51 3.62 31.39
N ALA A 84 -12.03 3.55 32.63
CA ALA A 84 -11.30 3.93 33.85
C ALA A 84 -10.19 2.93 34.25
N THR A 85 -10.25 1.69 33.76
CA THR A 85 -9.30 0.61 34.09
C THR A 85 -8.68 0.03 32.82
N GLU A 86 -7.46 -0.49 32.92
CA GLU A 86 -6.83 -1.24 31.83
C GLU A 86 -7.44 -2.64 31.70
N GLN A 87 -7.18 -3.27 30.56
CA GLN A 87 -7.38 -4.69 30.29
C GLN A 87 -6.02 -5.35 30.07
N ILE A 88 -5.94 -6.66 30.31
CA ILE A 88 -4.73 -7.44 30.02
C ILE A 88 -4.72 -7.80 28.54
N ALA A 89 -3.77 -7.27 27.78
CA ALA A 89 -3.45 -7.79 26.45
C ALA A 89 -2.38 -8.89 26.55
N VAL A 90 -2.52 -9.94 25.74
CA VAL A 90 -1.54 -11.03 25.65
C VAL A 90 -1.10 -11.23 24.21
N VAL A 91 0.19 -11.35 24.02
CA VAL A 91 0.84 -11.75 22.77
C VAL A 91 1.54 -13.07 23.02
N PHE A 92 1.39 -14.05 22.13
CA PHE A 92 2.07 -15.33 22.25
C PHE A 92 2.52 -15.89 20.90
N VAL A 93 3.56 -16.72 20.92
CA VAL A 93 4.02 -17.47 19.75
C VAL A 93 3.49 -18.91 19.84
N PRO A 94 2.72 -19.40 18.86
CA PRO A 94 2.25 -20.79 18.85
C PRO A 94 3.39 -21.76 18.47
N LEU A 95 3.45 -22.92 19.11
CA LEU A 95 4.33 -24.01 18.70
C LEU A 95 3.81 -24.67 17.40
N PRO A 96 4.69 -25.16 16.52
CA PRO A 96 4.29 -25.87 15.31
C PRO A 96 3.33 -27.03 15.59
N GLY A 97 2.31 -27.20 14.75
CA GLY A 97 1.32 -28.28 14.89
C GLY A 97 0.17 -27.99 15.85
N HIS A 98 0.14 -26.83 16.51
CA HIS A 98 -0.98 -26.41 17.37
C HIS A 98 -1.84 -25.32 16.70
N PRO A 99 -3.15 -25.54 16.48
CA PRO A 99 -4.04 -24.52 15.91
C PRO A 99 -4.12 -23.26 16.79
N VAL A 100 -3.88 -22.10 16.19
CA VAL A 100 -3.81 -20.80 16.88
C VAL A 100 -5.05 -20.52 17.73
N ALA A 101 -6.25 -20.70 17.16
CA ALA A 101 -7.51 -20.43 17.85
C ALA A 101 -7.66 -21.28 19.13
N GLU A 102 -7.22 -22.54 19.09
CA GLU A 102 -7.26 -23.42 20.26
C GLU A 102 -6.25 -22.98 21.32
N VAL A 103 -5.04 -22.60 20.92
CA VAL A 103 -4.01 -22.12 21.84
C VAL A 103 -4.46 -20.82 22.49
N ALA A 104 -5.02 -19.88 21.72
CA ALA A 104 -5.55 -18.62 22.22
C ALA A 104 -6.65 -18.84 23.27
N GLU A 105 -7.55 -19.82 23.07
CA GLU A 105 -8.57 -20.16 24.07
C GLU A 105 -7.99 -20.84 25.32
N ARG A 106 -6.93 -21.65 25.17
CA ARG A 106 -6.22 -22.20 26.34
C ARG A 106 -5.53 -21.08 27.13
N VAL A 107 -4.90 -20.12 26.44
CA VAL A 107 -4.30 -18.92 27.03
C VAL A 107 -5.35 -18.10 27.77
N ARG A 108 -6.50 -17.83 27.13
CA ARG A 108 -7.63 -17.13 27.75
C ARG A 108 -8.07 -17.79 29.06
N ARG A 109 -8.26 -19.11 29.04
CA ARG A 109 -8.67 -19.89 30.22
C ARG A 109 -7.62 -19.88 31.33
N ALA A 110 -6.33 -19.96 30.98
CA ALA A 110 -5.24 -19.98 31.95
C ALA A 110 -5.14 -18.64 32.70
N VAL A 111 -5.15 -17.52 31.96
CA VAL A 111 -5.09 -16.17 32.54
C VAL A 111 -6.37 -15.86 33.34
N LEU A 112 -7.55 -16.21 32.83
CA LEU A 112 -8.81 -16.05 33.56
C LEU A 112 -8.82 -16.85 34.87
N ARG A 113 -8.27 -18.07 34.89
CA ARG A 113 -8.22 -18.90 36.09
C ARG A 113 -7.30 -18.32 37.16
N GLU A 114 -6.12 -17.85 36.78
CA GLU A 114 -5.12 -17.34 37.73
C GLU A 114 -5.46 -15.93 38.23
N PHE A 115 -5.80 -15.03 37.31
CA PHE A 115 -5.95 -13.60 37.63
C PHE A 115 -7.40 -13.16 37.82
N HIS A 116 -8.38 -14.04 37.51
CA HIS A 116 -9.81 -13.72 37.50
C HIS A 116 -10.18 -12.58 36.54
N VAL A 117 -9.37 -12.39 35.50
CA VAL A 117 -9.54 -11.39 34.43
C VAL A 117 -9.35 -12.09 33.10
N SER A 118 -10.30 -11.95 32.17
CA SER A 118 -10.12 -12.45 30.81
C SER A 118 -9.17 -11.51 30.05
N PRO A 119 -8.08 -12.01 29.45
CA PRO A 119 -7.22 -11.19 28.62
C PRO A 119 -7.93 -10.83 27.31
N THR A 120 -7.89 -9.55 26.96
CA THR A 120 -8.42 -8.99 25.72
C THR A 120 -7.60 -7.75 25.35
N PRO A 121 -7.01 -7.67 24.14
CA PRO A 121 -6.97 -8.70 23.09
C PRO A 121 -5.95 -9.82 23.38
N ILE A 122 -6.09 -10.95 22.68
CA ILE A 122 -5.07 -12.00 22.58
C ILE A 122 -4.60 -12.06 21.13
N HIS A 123 -3.29 -11.94 20.89
CA HIS A 123 -2.69 -11.98 19.57
C HIS A 123 -1.69 -13.14 19.46
N SER A 124 -1.78 -13.91 18.38
CA SER A 124 -0.73 -14.85 18.01
C SER A 124 0.25 -14.18 17.06
N VAL A 125 1.54 -14.36 17.30
CA VAL A 125 2.61 -13.79 16.48
C VAL A 125 3.71 -14.81 16.23
N THR A 126 4.69 -14.47 15.41
CA THR A 126 5.93 -15.24 15.25
C THR A 126 7.01 -14.77 16.23
N ARG A 127 8.10 -15.53 16.37
CA ARG A 127 9.26 -15.10 17.17
C ARG A 127 9.82 -13.75 16.69
N ASN A 128 9.75 -13.47 15.40
CA ASN A 128 10.33 -12.24 14.84
C ASN A 128 9.55 -10.97 15.25
N ASP A 129 8.27 -11.13 15.57
CA ASP A 129 7.40 -10.04 15.99
C ASP A 129 7.65 -9.62 17.46
N VAL A 130 8.20 -10.53 18.27
CA VAL A 130 8.53 -10.29 19.68
C VAL A 130 9.92 -9.69 19.79
N ALA A 131 10.00 -8.38 19.59
CA ALA A 131 11.26 -7.65 19.72
C ALA A 131 11.83 -7.80 21.15
N LYS A 132 13.06 -8.32 21.26
CA LYS A 132 13.80 -8.47 22.52
C LYS A 132 15.08 -7.61 22.55
N THR A 133 15.58 -7.30 23.73
CA THR A 133 16.92 -6.73 23.92
C THR A 133 18.01 -7.80 23.74
N SER A 134 19.27 -7.39 23.64
CA SER A 134 20.43 -8.32 23.56
C SER A 134 20.52 -9.28 24.75
N ILE A 135 19.89 -8.94 25.88
CA ILE A 135 19.79 -9.77 27.09
C ILE A 135 18.46 -10.54 27.20
N GLY A 136 17.67 -10.59 26.12
CA GLY A 136 16.46 -11.41 26.01
C GLY A 136 15.18 -10.83 26.62
N LYS A 137 15.19 -9.59 27.12
CA LYS A 137 13.98 -8.95 27.67
C LYS A 137 13.08 -8.41 26.54
N PRO A 138 11.75 -8.63 26.59
CA PRO A 138 10.85 -8.10 25.57
C PRO A 138 10.80 -6.57 25.61
N LYS A 139 10.84 -5.94 24.43
CA LYS A 139 10.65 -4.49 24.24
C LYS A 139 9.16 -4.17 24.24
N ARG A 140 8.51 -4.27 25.40
CA ARG A 140 7.04 -4.18 25.56
C ARG A 140 6.41 -2.93 24.95
N ALA A 141 7.05 -1.76 25.06
CA ALA A 141 6.54 -0.52 24.50
C ALA A 141 6.40 -0.58 22.97
N LEU A 142 7.41 -1.15 22.29
CA LEU A 142 7.43 -1.33 20.84
C LEU A 142 6.38 -2.35 20.38
N ILE A 143 6.24 -3.46 21.13
CA ILE A 143 5.23 -4.50 20.83
C ILE A 143 3.82 -3.94 21.03
N ARG A 144 3.60 -3.15 22.08
CA ARG A 144 2.34 -2.47 22.36
C ARG A 144 1.99 -1.47 21.25
N GLU A 145 2.92 -0.63 20.84
CA GLU A 145 2.73 0.34 19.74
C GLU A 145 2.35 -0.35 18.43
N ARG A 146 3.03 -1.46 18.08
CA ARG A 146 2.72 -2.28 16.90
C ARG A 146 1.29 -2.86 16.89
N LEU A 147 0.69 -3.07 18.06
CA LEU A 147 -0.55 -3.83 18.20
C LEU A 147 -1.77 -3.00 18.61
N LEU A 148 -1.57 -1.79 19.14
CA LEU A 148 -2.67 -0.88 19.54
C LEU A 148 -3.50 -0.33 18.36
N GLY A 149 -3.07 -0.52 17.11
CA GLY A 149 -3.82 -0.18 15.90
C GLY A 149 -4.62 -1.33 15.27
N CYS A 150 -4.57 -2.55 15.82
CA CYS A 150 -5.19 -3.74 15.21
C CYS A 150 -6.42 -4.22 16.01
N ALA A 151 -7.49 -4.63 15.32
CA ALA A 151 -8.66 -5.21 15.97
C ALA A 151 -8.33 -6.53 16.70
N PRO A 152 -8.96 -6.83 17.87
CA PRO A 152 -8.78 -8.09 18.58
C PRO A 152 -9.12 -9.30 17.68
N GLY A 153 -8.17 -10.22 17.50
CA GLY A 153 -8.37 -11.45 16.71
C GLY A 153 -8.15 -11.32 15.20
N ALA A 154 -7.71 -10.16 14.69
CA ALA A 154 -7.24 -10.04 13.32
C ALA A 154 -5.93 -10.83 13.14
N ASP A 155 -5.88 -11.68 12.10
CA ASP A 155 -4.64 -12.27 11.61
C ASP A 155 -3.70 -11.12 11.25
N ILE A 156 -2.54 -11.02 11.92
CA ILE A 156 -1.57 -9.91 11.77
C ILE A 156 -0.84 -10.00 10.41
N ARG A 157 -1.16 -11.04 9.62
CA ARG A 157 -0.61 -11.24 8.28
C ARG A 157 -1.25 -10.24 7.30
N PRO A 158 -0.45 -9.52 6.50
CA PRO A 158 -0.97 -8.66 5.46
C PRO A 158 -1.78 -9.53 4.51
N ALA A 159 -2.95 -9.01 4.09
CA ALA A 159 -3.78 -9.70 3.11
C ALA A 159 -2.93 -10.02 1.87
N VAL A 160 -2.94 -11.28 1.45
CA VAL A 160 -2.34 -11.72 0.19
C VAL A 160 -3.49 -12.07 -0.75
N VAL A 161 -3.58 -11.31 -1.83
CA VAL A 161 -4.58 -11.52 -2.88
C VAL A 161 -3.89 -11.84 -4.19
N GLU A 162 -4.49 -12.71 -4.99
CA GLU A 162 -4.11 -12.91 -6.38
C GLU A 162 -4.82 -11.88 -7.25
N VAL A 163 -4.07 -11.25 -8.16
CA VAL A 163 -4.59 -10.30 -9.15
C VAL A 163 -5.00 -11.06 -10.40
N LEU A 164 -6.22 -10.83 -10.86
CA LEU A 164 -6.87 -11.54 -11.97
C LEU A 164 -7.45 -10.54 -12.97
N CYS A 165 -7.47 -10.91 -14.25
CA CYS A 165 -8.25 -10.21 -15.28
C CYS A 165 -9.53 -11.01 -15.53
N THR A 166 -10.65 -10.55 -14.98
CA THR A 166 -11.90 -11.34 -14.90
C THR A 166 -12.91 -10.84 -15.92
N PRO A 167 -13.55 -11.73 -16.70
CA PRO A 167 -14.64 -11.36 -17.60
C PRO A 167 -15.86 -10.90 -16.83
N THR A 168 -16.51 -9.84 -17.31
CA THR A 168 -17.75 -9.29 -16.77
C THR A 168 -18.85 -9.33 -17.82
N LEU A 169 -20.07 -9.63 -17.36
CA LEU A 169 -21.28 -9.70 -18.19
C LEU A 169 -22.09 -8.39 -18.13
N GLU A 170 -21.50 -7.31 -17.63
CA GLU A 170 -22.22 -6.05 -17.38
C GLU A 170 -22.67 -5.38 -18.68
N SER A 171 -23.99 -5.22 -18.81
CA SER A 171 -24.64 -4.38 -19.80
C SER A 171 -24.93 -3.01 -19.18
N ALA A 172 -24.11 -2.00 -19.48
CA ALA A 172 -24.44 -0.62 -19.16
C ALA A 172 -25.23 0.04 -20.31
N THR A 173 -26.21 0.86 -19.96
CA THR A 173 -26.94 1.71 -20.92
C THR A 173 -26.00 2.78 -21.49
N PRO A 174 -26.02 3.02 -22.81
CA PRO A 174 -25.21 4.07 -23.43
C PRO A 174 -25.55 5.46 -22.85
N GLY A 175 -24.52 6.22 -22.49
CA GLY A 175 -24.63 7.63 -22.12
C GLY A 175 -24.79 8.55 -23.34
N PRO A 176 -24.97 9.87 -23.13
CA PRO A 176 -25.13 10.84 -24.21
C PRO A 176 -23.86 10.95 -25.07
N ALA A 177 -24.05 11.22 -26.37
CA ALA A 177 -22.94 11.43 -27.28
C ALA A 177 -22.20 12.74 -26.97
N LEU A 178 -20.93 12.63 -26.58
CA LEU A 178 -20.06 13.78 -26.29
C LEU A 178 -19.30 14.24 -27.54
N PRO A 179 -18.95 15.53 -27.66
CA PRO A 179 -17.98 15.98 -28.64
C PRO A 179 -16.59 15.38 -28.35
N VAL A 180 -16.03 14.65 -29.32
CA VAL A 180 -14.79 13.88 -29.20
C VAL A 180 -13.66 14.51 -30.00
N LEU A 181 -12.48 14.64 -29.37
CA LEU A 181 -11.21 14.83 -30.06
C LEU A 181 -10.47 13.49 -30.13
N LEU A 182 -10.35 12.92 -31.33
CA LEU A 182 -9.63 11.68 -31.58
C LEU A 182 -8.18 11.99 -31.99
N LEU A 183 -7.24 11.54 -31.16
CA LEU A 183 -5.79 11.69 -31.34
C LEU A 183 -5.18 10.33 -31.72
N SER A 184 -4.48 10.28 -32.84
CA SER A 184 -3.80 9.06 -33.32
C SER A 184 -2.65 9.39 -34.27
N ASP A 185 -1.76 8.44 -34.52
CA ASP A 185 -0.69 8.49 -35.52
C ASP A 185 -1.07 7.94 -36.92
N ARG A 186 -2.38 7.70 -37.15
CA ARG A 186 -3.05 7.18 -38.36
C ARG A 186 -2.79 5.69 -38.67
N GLU A 187 -3.79 4.90 -38.35
CA GLU A 187 -3.94 3.48 -38.73
C GLU A 187 -5.39 3.19 -39.20
N GLU A 188 -5.62 2.03 -39.83
CA GLU A 188 -6.96 1.54 -40.26
C GLU A 188 -7.94 1.44 -39.08
N PHE A 189 -7.46 1.03 -37.90
CA PHE A 189 -8.26 0.94 -36.68
C PHE A 189 -8.87 2.28 -36.27
N THR A 190 -8.08 3.37 -36.30
CA THR A 190 -8.55 4.70 -35.95
C THR A 190 -9.63 5.20 -36.92
N ALA A 191 -9.47 4.92 -38.23
CA ALA A 191 -10.46 5.31 -39.23
C ALA A 191 -11.81 4.61 -38.99
N ALA A 192 -11.78 3.31 -38.69
CA ALA A 192 -12.96 2.55 -38.31
C ALA A 192 -13.58 3.04 -37.00
N LEU A 193 -12.77 3.38 -35.99
CA LEU A 193 -13.25 3.93 -34.71
C LEU A 193 -13.93 5.29 -34.92
N ALA A 194 -13.35 6.17 -35.74
CA ALA A 194 -13.95 7.45 -36.09
C ALA A 194 -15.31 7.27 -36.78
N GLN A 195 -15.44 6.27 -37.66
CA GLN A 195 -16.71 5.94 -38.29
C GLN A 195 -17.73 5.40 -37.26
N ALA A 196 -17.31 4.50 -36.37
CA ALA A 196 -18.14 3.92 -35.33
C ALA A 196 -18.64 4.96 -34.31
N LEU A 197 -17.84 5.97 -33.97
CA LEU A 197 -18.24 7.09 -33.12
C LEU A 197 -19.26 8.01 -33.82
N ARG A 198 -19.03 8.33 -35.10
CA ARG A 198 -19.98 9.14 -35.89
C ARG A 198 -21.34 8.46 -36.04
N SER A 199 -21.36 7.14 -36.25
CA SER A 199 -22.64 6.40 -36.35
C SER A 199 -23.43 6.38 -35.05
N ARG A 200 -22.78 6.62 -33.91
CA ARG A 200 -23.40 6.77 -32.58
C ARG A 200 -23.76 8.23 -32.23
N GLY A 201 -23.59 9.16 -33.18
CA GLY A 201 -23.99 10.56 -33.02
C GLY A 201 -22.94 11.48 -32.38
N HIS A 202 -21.71 11.01 -32.17
CA HIS A 202 -20.63 11.86 -31.64
C HIS A 202 -20.17 12.90 -32.67
N ALA A 203 -20.10 14.17 -32.26
CA ALA A 203 -19.35 15.19 -33.00
C ALA A 203 -17.86 14.90 -32.87
N LEU A 204 -17.11 14.86 -33.98
CA LEU A 204 -15.74 14.33 -33.97
C LEU A 204 -14.76 15.25 -34.70
N SER A 205 -13.72 15.65 -33.98
CA SER A 205 -12.51 16.28 -34.51
C SER A 205 -11.36 15.27 -34.47
N THR A 206 -10.50 15.26 -35.49
CA THR A 206 -9.33 14.36 -35.56
C THR A 206 -8.05 15.18 -35.69
N SER A 207 -7.01 14.82 -34.94
CA SER A 207 -5.66 15.35 -35.12
C SER A 207 -4.62 14.23 -35.15
N ALA A 208 -3.49 14.50 -35.81
CA ALA A 208 -2.34 13.62 -35.66
C ALA A 208 -1.78 13.78 -34.24
N PHE A 209 -1.17 12.73 -33.70
CA PHE A 209 -0.57 12.79 -32.37
C PHE A 209 0.95 12.77 -32.47
N GLU A 210 1.55 13.95 -32.61
CA GLU A 210 2.99 14.14 -32.58
C GLU A 210 3.33 15.31 -31.66
N LEU A 211 3.39 15.04 -30.35
CA LEU A 211 3.54 16.08 -29.33
C LEU A 211 4.95 16.64 -29.21
N THR A 212 5.94 16.11 -29.92
CA THR A 212 7.28 16.72 -30.05
C THR A 212 7.22 17.98 -30.91
N ASP A 213 6.29 18.05 -31.87
CA ASP A 213 6.07 19.20 -32.74
C ASP A 213 5.33 20.34 -32.00
N ALA A 214 5.97 21.50 -31.91
CA ALA A 214 5.38 22.71 -31.34
C ALA A 214 4.16 23.22 -32.12
N GLN A 215 4.07 22.93 -33.42
CA GLN A 215 2.92 23.27 -34.24
C GLN A 215 1.72 22.38 -33.93
N GLU A 216 1.92 21.06 -33.86
CA GLU A 216 0.84 20.12 -33.53
C GLU A 216 0.36 20.30 -32.08
N ARG A 217 1.26 20.58 -31.12
CA ARG A 217 0.88 20.98 -29.75
C ARG A 217 -0.04 22.21 -29.73
N ARG A 218 0.29 23.25 -30.52
CA ARG A 218 -0.55 24.46 -30.62
C ARG A 218 -1.89 24.16 -31.27
N ARG A 219 -1.93 23.26 -32.25
CA ARG A 219 -3.15 22.80 -32.91
C ARG A 219 -4.07 22.04 -31.95
N ILE A 220 -3.54 21.08 -31.19
CA ILE A 220 -4.31 20.33 -30.19
C ILE A 220 -4.89 21.28 -29.15
N ARG A 221 -4.10 22.24 -28.66
CA ARG A 221 -4.60 23.29 -27.75
C ARG A 221 -5.78 24.07 -28.36
N SER A 222 -5.62 24.55 -29.60
CA SER A 222 -6.69 25.27 -30.30
C SER A 222 -7.94 24.44 -30.52
N LEU A 223 -7.83 23.12 -30.67
CA LEU A 223 -8.98 22.22 -30.79
C LEU A 223 -9.68 22.02 -29.45
N LEU A 224 -8.92 21.96 -28.35
CA LEU A 224 -9.45 21.81 -26.99
C LEU A 224 -10.14 23.09 -26.49
N ASP A 225 -9.59 24.28 -26.79
CA ASP A 225 -10.17 25.58 -26.43
C ASP A 225 -11.58 25.81 -27.02
N GLY A 226 -12.01 24.99 -27.99
CA GLY A 226 -13.18 25.23 -28.83
C GLY A 226 -14.31 24.20 -28.79
N GLY A 227 -14.30 23.15 -27.97
CA GLY A 227 -15.51 22.31 -27.80
C GLY A 227 -15.45 20.80 -27.47
N PRO A 228 -14.34 20.05 -27.54
CA PRO A 228 -14.37 18.62 -27.20
C PRO A 228 -14.37 18.39 -25.69
N GLU A 229 -15.43 17.76 -25.17
CA GLU A 229 -15.53 17.34 -23.77
C GLU A 229 -14.74 16.05 -23.49
N HIS A 230 -14.39 15.30 -24.54
CA HIS A 230 -13.75 13.99 -24.41
C HIS A 230 -12.61 13.80 -25.40
N VAL A 231 -11.39 13.66 -24.89
CA VAL A 231 -10.20 13.29 -25.67
C VAL A 231 -10.06 11.78 -25.71
N VAL A 232 -9.95 11.21 -26.90
CA VAL A 232 -9.66 9.79 -27.11
C VAL A 232 -8.30 9.69 -27.77
N HIS A 233 -7.32 9.12 -27.06
CA HIS A 233 -5.99 8.89 -27.57
C HIS A 233 -5.81 7.41 -27.91
N VAL A 234 -5.70 7.10 -29.19
CA VAL A 234 -5.39 5.74 -29.68
C VAL A 234 -3.88 5.59 -29.74
N LEU A 235 -3.36 4.55 -29.07
CA LEU A 235 -1.95 4.22 -29.04
C LEU A 235 -1.56 3.42 -30.29
N PRO A 236 -0.32 3.60 -30.82
CA PRO A 236 0.20 2.76 -31.89
C PRO A 236 0.29 1.28 -31.48
N VAL A 237 0.30 0.40 -32.48
CA VAL A 237 0.78 -0.97 -32.26
C VAL A 237 2.30 -0.97 -32.20
N GLY A 238 2.88 -1.67 -31.23
CA GLY A 238 4.34 -1.69 -31.08
C GLY A 238 4.86 -2.64 -30.00
N PRO A 239 6.17 -2.91 -30.02
CA PRO A 239 6.81 -3.80 -29.08
C PRO A 239 6.82 -3.20 -27.66
N PRO A 240 6.83 -4.01 -26.60
CA PRO A 240 6.85 -3.54 -25.23
C PRO A 240 8.30 -3.29 -24.80
N THR A 241 9.02 -2.44 -25.54
CA THR A 241 10.38 -2.08 -25.11
C THR A 241 10.29 -0.99 -24.04
N PRO A 242 11.23 -0.95 -23.08
CA PRO A 242 11.29 0.12 -22.09
C PRO A 242 11.34 1.51 -22.72
N ASP A 243 12.06 1.66 -23.83
CA ASP A 243 12.20 2.93 -24.56
C ASP A 243 10.86 3.36 -25.19
N GLU A 244 10.10 2.43 -25.76
CA GLU A 244 8.77 2.71 -26.30
C GLU A 244 7.81 3.11 -25.18
N VAL A 245 7.80 2.36 -24.06
CA VAL A 245 7.00 2.70 -22.88
C VAL A 245 7.34 4.10 -22.37
N ALA A 246 8.63 4.44 -22.25
CA ALA A 246 9.09 5.74 -21.79
C ALA A 246 8.63 6.87 -22.73
N GLY A 247 8.81 6.69 -24.03
CA GLY A 247 8.35 7.63 -25.04
C GLY A 247 6.84 7.88 -24.97
N ARG A 248 6.02 6.81 -24.88
CA ARG A 248 4.56 6.92 -24.82
C ARG A 248 4.05 7.49 -23.50
N CYS A 249 4.70 7.21 -22.39
CA CYS A 249 4.43 7.90 -21.13
C CYS A 249 4.76 9.40 -21.22
N ALA A 250 5.85 9.77 -21.90
CA ALA A 250 6.22 11.17 -22.09
C ALA A 250 5.22 11.92 -23.00
N ASP A 251 4.73 11.26 -24.06
CA ASP A 251 3.67 11.78 -24.89
C ASP A 251 2.38 12.00 -24.08
N LEU A 252 1.98 11.01 -23.27
CA LEU A 252 0.80 11.11 -22.41
C LEU A 252 0.94 12.24 -21.38
N ALA A 253 2.10 12.39 -20.74
CA ALA A 253 2.40 13.51 -19.85
C ALA A 253 2.26 14.88 -20.57
N ALA A 254 2.72 14.96 -21.82
CA ALA A 254 2.57 16.16 -22.63
C ALA A 254 1.11 16.46 -22.99
N LEU A 255 0.31 15.44 -23.28
CA LEU A 255 -1.13 15.59 -23.51
C LEU A 255 -1.83 16.12 -22.26
N LEU A 256 -1.56 15.51 -21.11
CA LEU A 256 -2.14 15.90 -19.82
C LEU A 256 -1.85 17.37 -19.48
N ARG A 257 -0.62 17.85 -19.73
CA ARG A 257 -0.27 19.29 -19.59
C ARG A 257 -1.14 20.20 -20.44
N VAL A 258 -1.43 19.81 -21.68
CA VAL A 258 -2.29 20.62 -22.58
C VAL A 258 -3.73 20.59 -22.07
N MET A 259 -4.22 19.43 -21.62
CA MET A 259 -5.58 19.29 -21.10
C MET A 259 -5.80 20.06 -19.80
N GLU A 260 -4.82 20.05 -18.90
CA GLU A 260 -4.84 20.84 -17.65
C GLU A 260 -4.96 22.34 -17.93
N GLN A 261 -4.26 22.85 -18.95
CA GLN A 261 -4.29 24.27 -19.35
C GLN A 261 -5.59 24.68 -20.03
N THR A 262 -6.28 23.75 -20.69
CA THR A 262 -7.46 24.03 -21.53
C THR A 262 -8.78 23.63 -20.87
N GLY A 263 -8.74 22.98 -19.70
CA GLY A 263 -9.93 22.58 -18.95
C GLY A 263 -10.62 21.31 -19.48
N GLY A 264 -9.88 20.42 -20.16
CA GLY A 264 -10.43 19.13 -20.63
C GLY A 264 -10.93 18.28 -19.46
N SER A 265 -12.12 17.68 -19.60
CA SER A 265 -12.80 16.97 -18.50
C SER A 265 -12.69 15.44 -18.58
N ARG A 266 -12.43 14.87 -19.77
CA ARG A 266 -12.31 13.41 -19.95
C ARG A 266 -11.21 13.01 -20.93
N LEU A 267 -10.40 12.03 -20.53
CA LEU A 267 -9.38 11.37 -21.35
C LEU A 267 -9.64 9.86 -21.38
N SER A 268 -9.64 9.26 -22.57
CA SER A 268 -9.61 7.81 -22.75
C SER A 268 -8.42 7.41 -23.60
N VAL A 269 -7.55 6.60 -23.02
CA VAL A 269 -6.41 6.02 -23.73
C VAL A 269 -6.82 4.63 -24.23
N VAL A 270 -6.68 4.38 -25.52
CA VAL A 270 -7.09 3.15 -26.19
C VAL A 270 -5.85 2.44 -26.71
N ALA A 271 -5.58 1.24 -26.23
CA ALA A 271 -4.56 0.34 -26.76
C ALA A 271 -5.21 -0.72 -27.67
N PRO A 272 -4.99 -0.65 -28.98
CA PRO A 272 -5.40 -1.71 -29.91
C PRO A 272 -4.75 -3.06 -29.58
N THR A 273 -5.32 -4.12 -30.11
CA THR A 273 -4.71 -5.46 -30.05
C THR A 273 -3.31 -5.42 -30.67
N GLY A 274 -2.32 -6.03 -30.00
CA GLY A 274 -0.92 -5.99 -30.41
C GLY A 274 -0.12 -4.82 -29.80
N CYS A 275 -0.76 -3.89 -29.09
CA CYS A 275 -0.09 -2.87 -28.29
C CYS A 275 0.46 -3.51 -26.99
N GLU A 276 1.62 -4.16 -27.06
CA GLU A 276 2.16 -4.94 -25.94
C GLU A 276 2.57 -4.09 -24.73
N TYR A 277 2.79 -2.78 -24.90
CA TYR A 277 3.10 -1.83 -23.81
C TYR A 277 1.86 -1.20 -23.16
N GLY A 278 0.66 -1.41 -23.72
CA GLY A 278 -0.54 -0.69 -23.32
C GLY A 278 -0.83 -0.76 -21.82
N GLN A 279 -0.61 -1.92 -21.21
CA GLN A 279 -0.82 -2.14 -19.79
C GLN A 279 0.09 -1.26 -18.90
N SER A 280 1.35 -1.02 -19.26
CA SER A 280 2.22 -0.08 -18.55
C SER A 280 1.69 1.35 -18.62
N LEU A 281 1.14 1.75 -19.78
CA LEU A 281 0.50 3.05 -19.95
C LEU A 281 -0.81 3.17 -19.17
N ALA A 282 -1.56 2.07 -18.99
CA ALA A 282 -2.74 2.07 -18.13
C ALA A 282 -2.38 2.50 -16.71
N ALA A 283 -1.33 1.89 -16.13
CA ALA A 283 -0.85 2.25 -14.80
C ALA A 283 -0.39 3.72 -14.71
N PHE A 284 0.28 4.23 -15.75
CA PHE A 284 0.61 5.66 -15.84
C PHE A 284 -0.64 6.53 -15.82
N ALA A 285 -1.61 6.24 -16.70
CA ALA A 285 -2.84 7.00 -16.88
C ALA A 285 -3.70 7.04 -15.60
N HIS A 286 -3.82 5.90 -14.90
CA HIS A 286 -4.51 5.82 -13.62
C HIS A 286 -3.93 6.75 -12.56
N SER A 287 -2.61 6.69 -12.42
CA SER A 287 -1.88 7.49 -11.45
C SER A 287 -1.97 8.98 -11.80
N ALA A 288 -1.81 9.31 -13.08
CA ALA A 288 -1.92 10.68 -13.58
C ALA A 288 -3.32 11.26 -13.43
N GLY A 289 -4.37 10.46 -13.56
CA GLY A 289 -5.75 10.89 -13.27
C GLY A 289 -5.95 11.31 -11.82
N ARG A 290 -5.12 10.81 -10.89
CA ARG A 290 -5.15 11.24 -9.47
C ARG A 290 -4.41 12.55 -9.23
N ASP A 291 -3.53 12.97 -10.14
CA ASP A 291 -2.87 14.28 -10.11
C ASP A 291 -3.79 15.40 -10.59
N LEU A 292 -4.81 15.06 -11.38
CA LEU A 292 -5.71 16.00 -12.05
C LEU A 292 -7.16 15.70 -11.69
N PRO A 293 -7.65 16.12 -10.50
CA PRO A 293 -8.98 15.75 -9.98
C PRO A 293 -10.15 16.11 -10.92
N ARG A 294 -9.99 17.14 -11.75
CA ARG A 294 -10.99 17.58 -12.73
C ARG A 294 -11.03 16.74 -14.01
N LEU A 295 -10.01 15.91 -14.22
CA LEU A 295 -9.86 15.09 -15.43
C LEU A 295 -10.19 13.63 -15.14
N LYS A 296 -11.29 13.14 -15.71
CA LYS A 296 -11.61 11.70 -15.69
C LYS A 296 -10.72 10.97 -16.69
N VAL A 297 -9.78 10.16 -16.20
CA VAL A 297 -8.89 9.34 -17.04
C VAL A 297 -9.32 7.88 -16.99
N ARG A 298 -9.45 7.24 -18.16
CA ARG A 298 -9.60 5.78 -18.28
C ARG A 298 -8.75 5.18 -19.37
N PHE A 299 -8.54 3.88 -19.28
CA PHE A 299 -7.78 3.05 -20.20
C PHE A 299 -8.64 1.92 -20.77
N ILE A 300 -8.56 1.70 -22.09
CA ILE A 300 -9.24 0.62 -22.82
C ILE A 300 -8.16 -0.19 -23.53
N GLY A 301 -7.86 -1.36 -23.02
CA GLY A 301 -6.81 -2.26 -23.48
C GLY A 301 -7.30 -3.38 -24.40
N SER A 302 -6.34 -4.00 -25.11
CA SER A 302 -6.57 -5.16 -25.97
C SER A 302 -7.76 -4.96 -26.92
N ALA A 303 -7.95 -3.74 -27.42
CA ALA A 303 -9.12 -3.40 -28.22
C ALA A 303 -9.07 -4.10 -29.58
N VAL A 304 -9.89 -5.14 -29.75
CA VAL A 304 -9.98 -5.90 -31.01
C VAL A 304 -10.92 -5.20 -32.01
N SER A 305 -12.01 -4.61 -31.52
CA SER A 305 -13.07 -4.01 -32.35
C SER A 305 -13.21 -2.51 -32.09
N PRO A 306 -13.08 -1.67 -33.14
CA PRO A 306 -13.39 -0.24 -33.05
C PRO A 306 -14.84 0.04 -32.60
N GLU A 307 -15.78 -0.82 -32.98
CA GLU A 307 -17.19 -0.71 -32.56
C GLU A 307 -17.34 -0.98 -31.07
N ALA A 308 -16.67 -2.02 -30.54
CA ALA A 308 -16.68 -2.31 -29.11
C ALA A 308 -16.05 -1.17 -28.30
N VAL A 309 -14.97 -0.55 -28.81
CA VAL A 309 -14.40 0.65 -28.19
C VAL A 309 -15.40 1.80 -28.23
N ALA A 310 -16.07 2.05 -29.35
CA ALA A 310 -17.07 3.11 -29.43
C ALA A 310 -18.24 2.88 -28.47
N ASP A 311 -18.70 1.64 -28.31
CA ASP A 311 -19.72 1.26 -27.32
C ASP A 311 -19.24 1.48 -25.88
N GLU A 312 -18.00 1.11 -25.58
CA GLU A 312 -17.39 1.34 -24.27
C GLU A 312 -17.22 2.83 -24.00
N LEU A 313 -16.87 3.62 -25.02
CA LEU A 313 -16.65 5.06 -24.89
C LEU A 313 -17.92 5.81 -24.47
N SER A 314 -19.09 5.31 -24.87
CA SER A 314 -20.39 5.87 -24.47
C SER A 314 -20.78 5.56 -23.02
N ARG A 315 -20.08 4.68 -22.30
CA ARG A 315 -20.43 4.28 -20.94
C ARG A 315 -19.62 5.06 -19.88
N GLU A 316 -20.19 5.21 -18.68
CA GLU A 316 -19.45 5.56 -17.47
C GLU A 316 -19.05 4.27 -16.74
N GLU A 317 -17.75 3.98 -16.70
CA GLU A 317 -17.21 2.63 -16.44
C GLU A 317 -15.86 2.75 -15.69
N PRO A 318 -15.27 1.65 -15.17
CA PRO A 318 -14.05 1.70 -14.38
C PRO A 318 -12.87 2.28 -15.16
N ALA A 319 -11.84 2.64 -14.42
CA ALA A 319 -10.70 3.33 -14.99
C ALA A 319 -9.84 2.46 -15.93
N GLU A 320 -9.92 1.12 -15.90
CA GLU A 320 -9.23 0.21 -16.84
C GLU A 320 -10.10 -0.97 -17.21
N VAL A 321 -10.22 -1.21 -18.53
CA VAL A 321 -11.02 -2.27 -19.14
C VAL A 321 -10.20 -2.94 -20.26
N ASP A 322 -10.27 -4.27 -20.38
CA ASP A 322 -9.70 -5.05 -21.48
C ASP A 322 -10.81 -5.64 -22.37
N LEU A 323 -10.71 -5.43 -23.69
CA LEU A 323 -11.69 -5.85 -24.71
C LEU A 323 -11.14 -6.95 -25.65
N GLY A 324 -10.17 -7.76 -25.20
CA GLY A 324 -9.43 -8.74 -26.01
C GLY A 324 -10.25 -9.87 -26.65
N LEU A 325 -11.53 -10.01 -26.31
CA LEU A 325 -12.53 -10.94 -26.86
C LEU A 325 -13.89 -10.19 -26.89
N PRO A 326 -15.00 -10.73 -27.44
CA PRO A 326 -16.32 -10.08 -27.37
C PRO A 326 -16.90 -9.99 -25.93
N VAL A 327 -16.05 -10.05 -24.91
CA VAL A 327 -16.39 -9.99 -23.49
C VAL A 327 -15.49 -8.97 -22.82
N ARG A 328 -16.11 -8.03 -22.10
CA ARG A 328 -15.45 -7.03 -21.26
C ARG A 328 -14.70 -7.73 -20.12
N ARG A 329 -13.48 -7.30 -19.82
CA ARG A 329 -12.70 -7.78 -18.66
C ARG A 329 -12.18 -6.62 -17.85
N ILE A 330 -12.10 -6.81 -16.53
CA ILE A 330 -11.56 -5.82 -15.60
C ILE A 330 -10.57 -6.48 -14.64
N LEU A 331 -9.66 -5.67 -14.10
CA LEU A 331 -8.79 -6.12 -13.03
C LEU A 331 -9.60 -6.37 -11.76
N THR A 332 -9.41 -7.55 -11.20
CA THR A 332 -10.03 -7.98 -9.95
C THR A 332 -9.00 -8.72 -9.10
N THR A 333 -9.40 -9.08 -7.90
CA THR A 333 -8.58 -9.76 -6.92
C THR A 333 -9.39 -10.90 -6.32
N ALA A 334 -8.69 -11.99 -6.00
CA ALA A 334 -9.24 -13.11 -5.25
C ALA A 334 -8.31 -13.45 -4.10
N ALA A 335 -8.82 -14.16 -3.09
CA ALA A 335 -7.96 -14.70 -2.04
C ALA A 335 -6.86 -15.58 -2.68
N ALA A 336 -5.60 -15.34 -2.32
CA ALA A 336 -4.50 -16.09 -2.91
C ALA A 336 -4.64 -17.60 -2.57
N PRO A 337 -4.43 -18.51 -3.54
CA PRO A 337 -4.54 -19.95 -3.32
C PRO A 337 -3.31 -20.51 -2.57
N ILE A 338 -3.01 -19.95 -1.39
CA ILE A 338 -1.89 -20.33 -0.54
C ILE A 338 -2.24 -21.67 0.12
N ARG A 339 -1.46 -22.71 -0.20
CA ARG A 339 -1.59 -24.03 0.44
C ARG A 339 -0.66 -24.09 1.65
N ALA A 340 -1.20 -24.39 2.83
CA ALA A 340 -0.44 -24.47 4.08
C ALA A 340 0.70 -25.52 4.08
N ALA A 341 0.67 -26.49 3.15
CA ALA A 341 1.65 -27.59 3.06
C ALA A 341 2.36 -27.68 1.69
N GLY A 342 2.34 -26.61 0.88
CA GLY A 342 3.04 -26.60 -0.41
C GLY A 342 4.57 -26.62 -0.25
N GLU A 343 5.27 -27.36 -1.10
CA GLU A 343 6.73 -27.24 -1.24
C GLU A 343 7.08 -25.84 -1.75
N SER A 344 8.12 -25.23 -1.18
CA SER A 344 8.58 -23.91 -1.62
C SER A 344 9.16 -24.02 -3.03
N ALA A 345 8.96 -22.98 -3.85
CA ALA A 345 9.61 -22.89 -5.16
C ALA A 345 11.14 -22.85 -5.07
N LEU A 346 11.68 -22.56 -3.89
CA LEU A 346 13.10 -22.41 -3.59
C LEU A 346 13.75 -23.75 -3.24
N GLN A 347 14.93 -23.98 -3.82
CA GLN A 347 15.80 -25.11 -3.55
C GLN A 347 16.72 -24.84 -2.35
N ARG A 348 16.97 -25.87 -1.53
CA ARG A 348 18.03 -25.84 -0.51
C ARG A 348 19.40 -25.82 -1.18
N ALA A 349 20.33 -25.03 -0.64
CA ALA A 349 21.62 -24.74 -1.25
C ALA A 349 21.53 -24.24 -2.70
N GLY A 350 20.40 -23.63 -3.07
CA GLY A 350 20.20 -23.06 -4.40
C GLY A 350 21.05 -21.80 -4.62
N ARG A 351 21.34 -21.51 -5.89
CA ARG A 351 22.14 -20.38 -6.36
C ARG A 351 21.20 -19.28 -6.83
N TYR A 352 21.19 -18.13 -6.18
CA TYR A 352 20.26 -17.05 -6.52
C TYR A 352 20.99 -15.75 -6.84
N LEU A 353 20.61 -15.16 -7.96
CA LEU A 353 20.93 -13.76 -8.24
C LEU A 353 19.91 -12.89 -7.47
N VAL A 354 20.38 -11.82 -6.84
CA VAL A 354 19.55 -10.84 -6.11
C VAL A 354 19.94 -9.42 -6.53
N ILE A 355 19.09 -8.79 -7.32
CA ILE A 355 19.31 -7.44 -7.84
C ILE A 355 18.75 -6.44 -6.82
N GLY A 356 19.61 -5.56 -6.29
CA GLY A 356 19.24 -4.63 -5.21
C GLY A 356 19.24 -5.25 -3.81
N GLY A 357 19.94 -6.38 -3.62
CA GLY A 357 19.94 -7.15 -2.36
C GLY A 357 20.53 -6.42 -1.13
N LEU A 358 21.28 -5.33 -1.30
CA LEU A 358 21.80 -4.54 -0.18
C LEU A 358 20.86 -3.41 0.28
N GLY A 359 19.72 -3.24 -0.39
CA GLY A 359 18.70 -2.24 -0.03
C GLY A 359 17.88 -2.61 1.20
N GLY A 360 16.93 -1.75 1.55
CA GLY A 360 16.06 -1.90 2.73
C GLY A 360 15.31 -3.23 2.78
N VAL A 361 14.59 -3.55 1.70
CA VAL A 361 13.87 -4.84 1.56
C VAL A 361 14.82 -5.98 1.16
N GLY A 362 15.75 -5.70 0.23
CA GLY A 362 16.67 -6.69 -0.33
C GLY A 362 17.46 -7.45 0.72
N ARG A 363 17.92 -6.77 1.77
CA ARG A 363 18.65 -7.41 2.87
C ARG A 363 17.83 -8.51 3.52
N HIS A 364 16.55 -8.27 3.80
CA HIS A 364 15.70 -9.26 4.46
C HIS A 364 15.44 -10.47 3.56
N VAL A 365 15.33 -10.27 2.25
CA VAL A 365 15.24 -11.37 1.28
C VAL A 365 16.53 -12.18 1.25
N CYS A 366 17.69 -11.55 1.25
CA CYS A 366 18.98 -12.25 1.35
C CYS A 366 19.09 -13.03 2.67
N GLU A 367 18.77 -12.43 3.82
CA GLU A 367 18.80 -13.12 5.13
C GLU A 367 17.87 -14.34 5.15
N TYR A 368 16.69 -14.24 4.54
CA TYR A 368 15.74 -15.33 4.40
C TYR A 368 16.31 -16.49 3.57
N LEU A 369 16.86 -16.19 2.39
CA LEU A 369 17.47 -17.19 1.50
C LEU A 369 18.66 -17.91 2.16
N LEU A 370 19.53 -17.16 2.86
CA LEU A 370 20.67 -17.72 3.59
C LEU A 370 20.22 -18.60 4.76
N ARG A 371 19.33 -18.10 5.64
CA ARG A 371 18.95 -18.82 6.87
C ARG A 371 18.08 -20.03 6.62
N GLN A 372 17.08 -19.92 5.74
CA GLN A 372 16.08 -20.97 5.56
C GLN A 372 16.52 -22.03 4.55
N PHE A 373 17.26 -21.62 3.52
CA PHE A 373 17.64 -22.49 2.42
C PHE A 373 19.13 -22.78 2.37
N GLY A 374 19.99 -22.07 3.11
CA GLY A 374 21.44 -22.20 2.98
C GLY A 374 21.92 -21.82 1.59
N ALA A 375 21.27 -20.84 0.95
CA ALA A 375 21.51 -20.45 -0.43
C ALA A 375 22.90 -19.85 -0.66
N HIS A 376 23.38 -19.93 -1.90
CA HIS A 376 24.51 -19.16 -2.41
C HIS A 376 23.98 -17.93 -3.13
N LEU A 377 24.45 -16.74 -2.77
CA LEU A 377 23.91 -15.49 -3.30
C LEU A 377 24.93 -14.72 -4.14
N LEU A 378 24.53 -14.39 -5.36
CA LEU A 378 25.13 -13.29 -6.12
C LEU A 378 24.26 -12.05 -5.93
N VAL A 379 24.76 -11.06 -5.20
CA VAL A 379 24.09 -9.77 -5.00
C VAL A 379 24.69 -8.75 -5.97
N VAL A 380 23.84 -8.12 -6.77
CA VAL A 380 24.25 -7.06 -7.71
C VAL A 380 23.55 -5.74 -7.41
N GLY A 381 24.25 -4.64 -7.66
CA GLY A 381 23.73 -3.28 -7.56
C GLY A 381 24.75 -2.28 -8.08
N THR A 382 24.41 -1.00 -8.12
CA THR A 382 25.27 0.04 -8.73
C THR A 382 26.29 0.66 -7.78
N SER A 383 26.21 0.40 -6.47
CA SER A 383 27.14 0.99 -5.51
C SER A 383 28.51 0.35 -5.59
N GLU A 384 29.52 1.15 -5.90
CA GLU A 384 30.90 0.75 -5.65
C GLU A 384 31.12 0.65 -4.13
N LEU A 385 31.54 -0.53 -3.67
CA LEU A 385 31.85 -0.79 -2.27
C LEU A 385 33.27 -1.35 -2.19
N ASP A 386 34.07 -0.81 -1.27
CA ASP A 386 35.32 -1.46 -0.88
C ASP A 386 34.97 -2.81 -0.23
N CYS A 387 35.28 -3.90 -0.94
CA CYS A 387 34.94 -5.24 -0.48
C CYS A 387 35.76 -5.71 0.73
N THR A 388 36.86 -5.00 1.05
CA THR A 388 37.74 -5.26 2.21
C THR A 388 37.27 -4.49 3.45
N GLN A 389 36.82 -3.24 3.28
CA GLN A 389 36.26 -2.40 4.35
C GLN A 389 34.98 -1.67 3.89
N PRO A 390 33.85 -2.39 3.74
CA PRO A 390 32.62 -1.80 3.23
C PRO A 390 32.04 -0.76 4.20
N ALA A 391 31.98 0.50 3.77
CA ALA A 391 31.43 1.60 4.57
C ALA A 391 29.94 1.87 4.27
N GLY A 392 29.28 2.64 5.15
CA GLY A 392 27.89 3.08 4.98
C GLY A 392 26.83 1.99 5.19
N PRO A 393 25.53 2.32 4.98
CA PRO A 393 24.44 1.38 5.22
C PRO A 393 24.52 0.10 4.36
N ARG A 394 24.82 0.23 3.06
CA ARG A 394 24.94 -0.91 2.15
C ARG A 394 26.16 -1.79 2.49
N GLY A 395 27.29 -1.19 2.87
CA GLY A 395 28.48 -1.91 3.33
C GLY A 395 28.23 -2.73 4.61
N ARG A 396 27.55 -2.13 5.61
CA ARG A 396 27.15 -2.86 6.83
C ARG A 396 26.21 -4.04 6.53
N ASN A 397 25.29 -3.85 5.59
CA ASN A 397 24.40 -4.94 5.15
C ASN A 397 25.21 -6.07 4.49
N LEU A 398 26.17 -5.75 3.62
CA LEU A 398 27.03 -6.74 2.98
C LEU A 398 27.84 -7.55 4.00
N LEU A 399 28.46 -6.88 4.99
CA LEU A 399 29.21 -7.55 6.06
C LEU A 399 28.30 -8.51 6.86
N ALA A 400 27.14 -8.04 7.30
CA ALA A 400 26.19 -8.86 8.05
C ALA A 400 25.70 -10.09 7.25
N LEU A 401 25.51 -9.95 5.95
CA LEU A 401 25.11 -11.06 5.08
C LEU A 401 26.25 -12.07 4.87
N ARG A 402 27.50 -11.63 4.71
CA ARG A 402 28.68 -12.50 4.60
C ARG A 402 29.00 -13.27 5.88
N GLU A 403 28.74 -12.67 7.04
CA GLU A 403 28.84 -13.38 8.33
C GLU A 403 27.80 -14.50 8.46
N MET A 404 26.69 -14.40 7.72
CA MET A 404 25.57 -15.34 7.79
C MET A 404 25.69 -16.51 6.80
N GLY A 405 26.36 -16.30 5.67
CA GLY A 405 26.55 -17.34 4.67
C GLY A 405 27.25 -16.85 3.40
N ASP A 406 27.08 -17.61 2.32
CA ASP A 406 27.83 -17.42 1.09
C ASP A 406 27.23 -16.31 0.22
N VAL A 407 27.92 -15.17 0.20
CA VAL A 407 27.47 -13.94 -0.48
C VAL A 407 28.60 -13.29 -1.27
N THR A 408 28.44 -13.33 -2.59
CA THR A 408 29.25 -12.56 -3.53
C THR A 408 28.53 -11.27 -3.88
N TYR A 409 29.22 -10.13 -3.77
CA TYR A 409 28.70 -8.84 -4.21
C TYR A 409 29.52 -8.31 -5.37
N LEU A 410 28.84 -7.86 -6.44
CA LEU A 410 29.45 -7.18 -7.57
C LEU A 410 28.70 -5.88 -7.86
N ALA A 411 29.47 -4.80 -8.05
CA ALA A 411 28.94 -3.53 -8.53
C ALA A 411 28.68 -3.65 -10.04
N VAL A 412 27.43 -3.91 -10.40
CA VAL A 412 27.00 -4.15 -11.78
C VAL A 412 25.68 -3.43 -11.99
N ASP A 413 25.63 -2.60 -13.03
CA ASP A 413 24.36 -2.07 -13.52
C ASP A 413 23.56 -3.20 -14.17
N VAL A 414 22.35 -3.42 -13.68
CA VAL A 414 21.44 -4.45 -14.20
C VAL A 414 21.08 -4.21 -15.67
N ALA A 415 21.07 -2.96 -16.13
CA ALA A 415 20.79 -2.64 -17.53
C ALA A 415 21.97 -2.96 -18.47
N ASP A 416 23.18 -3.15 -17.93
CA ASP A 416 24.32 -3.67 -18.70
C ASP A 416 24.23 -5.19 -18.83
N ALA A 417 23.59 -5.63 -19.91
CA ALA A 417 23.37 -7.05 -20.17
C ALA A 417 24.67 -7.86 -20.30
N MET A 418 25.77 -7.25 -20.75
CA MET A 418 27.05 -7.95 -20.91
C MET A 418 27.73 -8.12 -19.56
N ALA A 419 27.81 -7.06 -18.75
CA ALA A 419 28.36 -7.12 -17.41
C ALA A 419 27.55 -8.04 -16.48
N LEU A 420 26.22 -7.97 -16.56
CA LEU A 420 25.33 -8.84 -15.79
C LEU A 420 25.53 -10.31 -16.16
N ARG A 421 25.62 -10.62 -17.45
CA ARG A 421 25.90 -11.98 -17.93
C ARG A 421 27.25 -12.49 -17.43
N ALA A 422 28.30 -11.69 -17.56
CA ALA A 422 29.64 -12.07 -17.11
C ALA A 422 29.68 -12.33 -15.59
N ALA A 423 29.03 -11.48 -14.80
CA ALA A 423 28.91 -11.65 -13.35
C ALA A 423 28.26 -12.97 -12.96
N VAL A 424 27.16 -13.32 -13.64
CA VAL A 424 26.43 -14.57 -13.40
C VAL A 424 27.25 -15.78 -13.83
N GLU A 425 27.88 -15.75 -15.00
CA GLU A 425 28.71 -16.86 -15.49
C GLU A 425 29.90 -17.15 -14.55
N VAL A 426 30.56 -16.12 -14.02
CA VAL A 426 31.62 -16.28 -13.02
C VAL A 426 31.10 -16.91 -11.73
N PHE A 427 29.94 -16.45 -11.25
CA PHE A 427 29.32 -17.00 -10.06
C PHE A 427 28.90 -18.46 -10.25
N GLU A 428 28.32 -18.81 -11.40
CA GLU A 428 27.93 -20.18 -11.75
C GLU A 428 29.14 -21.13 -11.83
N GLN A 429 30.27 -20.65 -12.36
CA GLN A 429 31.52 -21.42 -12.38
C GLN A 429 32.05 -21.69 -10.96
N GLN A 430 32.00 -20.69 -10.07
CA GLN A 430 32.45 -20.83 -8.69
C GLN A 430 31.59 -21.79 -7.87
N HIS A 431 30.29 -21.84 -8.15
CA HIS A 431 29.31 -22.61 -7.37
C HIS A 431 28.81 -23.87 -8.08
N GLY A 432 29.48 -24.27 -9.18
CA GLY A 432 29.29 -25.58 -9.80
C GLY A 432 27.95 -25.77 -10.56
N GLY A 433 27.38 -24.70 -11.12
CA GLY A 433 26.26 -24.79 -12.07
C GLY A 433 25.36 -23.56 -12.13
N PRO A 434 24.27 -23.61 -12.93
CA PRO A 434 23.46 -22.44 -13.24
C PRO A 434 22.68 -21.90 -12.04
N ILE A 435 22.32 -20.61 -12.08
CA ILE A 435 21.43 -20.04 -11.06
C ILE A 435 20.04 -20.70 -11.07
N ASP A 436 19.52 -21.00 -9.89
CA ASP A 436 18.22 -21.62 -9.66
C ASP A 436 17.07 -20.59 -9.61
N GLY A 437 17.40 -19.31 -9.49
CA GLY A 437 16.41 -18.24 -9.52
C GLY A 437 16.97 -16.83 -9.42
N MET A 438 16.07 -15.88 -9.62
CA MET A 438 16.37 -14.46 -9.65
C MET A 438 15.31 -13.65 -8.88
N PHE A 439 15.79 -12.78 -7.99
CA PHE A 439 14.99 -11.78 -7.27
C PHE A 439 15.33 -10.35 -7.74
N ALA A 440 14.35 -9.66 -8.32
CA ALA A 440 14.51 -8.30 -8.84
C ALA A 440 13.86 -7.28 -7.89
N LEU A 441 14.67 -6.62 -7.07
CA LEU A 441 14.21 -5.63 -6.08
C LEU A 441 14.70 -4.20 -6.35
N ALA A 442 15.61 -4.02 -7.29
CA ALA A 442 16.09 -2.70 -7.65
C ALA A 442 14.94 -1.82 -8.17
N GLY A 443 14.92 -0.59 -7.68
CA GLY A 443 13.93 0.40 -8.02
C GLY A 443 14.15 1.64 -7.17
N GLU A 444 13.75 2.77 -7.73
CA GLU A 444 13.74 4.05 -7.05
C GLU A 444 12.31 4.58 -7.06
N LEU A 445 12.03 5.51 -6.15
CA LEU A 445 10.75 6.17 -6.05
C LEU A 445 11.04 7.67 -5.95
N VAL A 446 10.62 8.42 -6.97
CA VAL A 446 10.72 9.87 -7.00
C VAL A 446 9.33 10.40 -7.28
N PRO A 447 8.59 10.87 -6.26
CA PRO A 447 7.27 11.45 -6.46
C PRO A 447 7.36 12.70 -7.33
N ARG A 448 6.58 12.72 -8.41
CA ARG A 448 6.37 13.91 -9.25
C ARG A 448 5.04 13.81 -9.99
N SER A 449 4.28 14.90 -9.96
CA SER A 449 3.03 15.01 -10.71
C SER A 449 3.24 14.71 -12.20
N ALA A 450 2.30 13.99 -12.81
CA ALA A 450 2.37 13.56 -14.20
C ALA A 450 2.58 14.71 -15.19
N VAL A 451 2.00 15.88 -14.91
CA VAL A 451 2.17 17.07 -15.75
C VAL A 451 3.54 17.73 -15.61
N GLN A 452 4.26 17.47 -14.52
CA GLN A 452 5.61 17.98 -14.26
C GLN A 452 6.72 17.02 -14.71
N LEU A 453 6.38 15.78 -15.07
CA LEU A 453 7.36 14.80 -15.55
C LEU A 453 7.96 15.23 -16.89
N SER A 454 9.29 15.23 -16.94
CA SER A 454 10.06 15.28 -18.19
C SER A 454 10.26 13.87 -18.76
N ALA A 455 10.67 13.79 -20.02
CA ALA A 455 11.01 12.51 -20.63
C ALA A 455 12.18 11.82 -19.90
N ALA A 456 13.15 12.58 -19.39
CA ALA A 456 14.27 12.04 -18.62
C ALA A 456 13.81 11.43 -17.29
N ASP A 457 12.90 12.09 -16.56
CA ASP A 457 12.38 11.55 -15.29
C ASP A 457 11.65 10.21 -15.50
N ILE A 458 10.92 10.09 -16.61
CA ILE A 458 10.20 8.86 -16.99
C ILE A 458 11.20 7.77 -17.37
N ASP A 459 12.22 8.11 -18.15
CA ASP A 459 13.27 7.20 -18.58
C ASP A 459 14.07 6.65 -17.39
N ASP A 460 14.49 7.53 -16.47
CA ASP A 460 15.20 7.18 -15.24
C ASP A 460 14.37 6.22 -14.37
N MET A 461 13.06 6.47 -14.24
CA MET A 461 12.15 5.62 -13.48
C MET A 461 11.96 4.23 -14.11
N LEU A 462 11.94 4.16 -15.44
CA LEU A 462 11.87 2.91 -16.21
C LEU A 462 13.22 2.21 -16.35
N TYR A 463 14.34 2.86 -16.00
CA TYR A 463 15.67 2.33 -16.26
C TYR A 463 15.89 0.95 -15.62
N ALA A 464 15.85 0.86 -14.29
CA ALA A 464 16.12 -0.38 -13.57
C ALA A 464 15.02 -1.43 -13.78
N LYS A 465 13.75 -1.03 -13.73
CA LYS A 465 12.60 -1.94 -13.80
C LYS A 465 12.17 -2.29 -15.22
N GLY A 466 12.56 -1.48 -16.21
CA GLY A 466 12.35 -1.72 -17.63
C GLY A 466 13.59 -2.31 -18.29
N ARG A 467 14.63 -1.49 -18.54
CA ARG A 467 15.86 -1.94 -19.24
C ARG A 467 16.57 -3.07 -18.50
N GLY A 468 16.68 -2.96 -17.18
CA GLY A 468 17.21 -4.03 -16.34
C GLY A 468 16.40 -5.33 -16.43
N ALA A 469 15.07 -5.25 -16.50
CA ALA A 469 14.22 -6.43 -16.64
C ALA A 469 14.39 -7.12 -18.01
N ILE A 470 14.61 -6.36 -19.08
CA ILE A 470 14.94 -6.92 -20.41
C ILE A 470 16.32 -7.57 -20.44
N ALA A 471 17.31 -6.98 -19.76
CA ALA A 471 18.63 -7.62 -19.60
C ALA A 471 18.52 -8.96 -18.87
N VAL A 472 17.69 -9.01 -17.82
CA VAL A 472 17.37 -10.24 -17.08
C VAL A 472 16.61 -11.26 -17.95
N GLU A 473 15.64 -10.84 -18.76
CA GLU A 473 14.94 -11.73 -19.72
C GLU A 473 15.95 -12.43 -20.65
N ARG A 474 16.91 -11.66 -21.22
CA ARG A 474 17.97 -12.22 -22.08
C ARG A 474 18.88 -13.19 -21.34
N LEU A 475 19.27 -12.87 -20.10
CA LEU A 475 20.07 -13.75 -19.24
C LEU A 475 19.33 -15.07 -18.96
N LEU A 476 18.03 -15.00 -18.68
CA LEU A 476 17.20 -16.13 -18.28
C LEU A 476 16.72 -16.99 -19.45
N ALA A 477 16.81 -16.51 -20.69
CA ALA A 477 16.52 -17.28 -21.89
C ALA A 477 17.33 -18.59 -21.95
N GLU A 478 18.59 -18.56 -21.47
CA GLU A 478 19.49 -19.73 -21.40
C GLU A 478 19.31 -20.56 -20.11
N ARG A 479 18.42 -20.14 -19.20
CA ARG A 479 18.24 -20.70 -17.84
C ARG A 479 16.76 -20.98 -17.57
N ALA A 480 16.15 -21.86 -18.37
CA ALA A 480 14.71 -22.11 -18.34
C ALA A 480 14.14 -22.70 -17.04
N HIS A 481 15.00 -23.29 -16.21
CA HIS A 481 14.62 -23.84 -14.91
C HIS A 481 14.56 -22.79 -13.79
N ALA A 482 15.24 -21.65 -13.98
CA ALA A 482 15.36 -20.62 -12.96
C ALA A 482 13.99 -19.98 -12.66
N ILE A 483 13.67 -19.80 -11.38
CA ILE A 483 12.49 -19.04 -10.98
C ILE A 483 12.74 -17.53 -11.11
N GLU A 484 11.66 -16.78 -11.27
CA GLU A 484 11.71 -15.33 -11.47
C GLU A 484 10.80 -14.66 -10.46
N VAL A 485 11.33 -13.76 -9.64
CA VAL A 485 10.57 -13.09 -8.58
C VAL A 485 10.76 -11.58 -8.73
N TYR A 486 9.73 -10.92 -9.25
CA TYR A 486 9.71 -9.47 -9.44
C TYR A 486 9.04 -8.79 -8.24
N PHE A 487 9.75 -7.86 -7.60
CA PHE A 487 9.20 -7.02 -6.54
C PHE A 487 8.62 -5.76 -7.18
N THR A 488 7.31 -5.76 -7.40
CA THR A 488 6.56 -4.63 -7.92
C THR A 488 5.81 -3.91 -6.80
N SER A 489 4.89 -3.00 -7.14
CA SER A 489 4.11 -2.25 -6.16
C SER A 489 2.63 -2.32 -6.47
N VAL A 490 1.79 -2.28 -5.43
CA VAL A 490 0.33 -2.12 -5.56
C VAL A 490 -0.06 -0.86 -6.34
N HIS A 491 0.83 0.14 -6.43
CA HIS A 491 0.61 1.33 -7.25
C HIS A 491 0.57 1.04 -8.74
N SER A 492 1.08 -0.10 -9.20
CA SER A 492 0.83 -0.59 -10.57
C SER A 492 -0.65 -0.89 -10.81
N LEU A 493 -1.43 -1.20 -9.77
CA LEU A 493 -2.85 -1.57 -9.83
C LEU A 493 -3.74 -0.38 -9.57
N VAL A 494 -3.52 0.30 -8.44
CA VAL A 494 -4.44 1.32 -7.95
C VAL A 494 -4.04 2.72 -8.40
N GLY A 495 -2.75 2.95 -8.72
CA GLY A 495 -2.18 4.28 -8.90
C GLY A 495 -2.12 5.10 -7.61
N ALA A 496 -1.41 6.22 -7.64
CA ALA A 496 -1.44 7.27 -6.61
C ALA A 496 -1.06 8.63 -7.21
N PRO A 497 -1.40 9.75 -6.57
CA PRO A 497 -0.83 11.03 -6.95
C PRO A 497 0.71 10.94 -7.00
N GLU A 498 1.30 11.61 -7.99
CA GLU A 498 2.73 11.81 -8.18
C GLU A 498 3.53 10.54 -8.50
N LEU A 499 2.86 9.39 -8.69
CA LEU A 499 3.53 8.10 -8.90
C LEU A 499 3.35 7.54 -10.32
N ALA A 500 3.00 8.36 -11.32
CA ALA A 500 2.69 7.87 -12.66
C ALA A 500 3.82 7.11 -13.35
N ALA A 501 5.04 7.66 -13.37
CA ALA A 501 6.20 6.96 -13.93
C ALA A 501 6.53 5.69 -13.14
N TYR A 502 6.42 5.74 -11.81
CA TYR A 502 6.69 4.60 -10.93
C TYR A 502 5.67 3.46 -11.16
N ALA A 503 4.39 3.79 -11.26
CA ALA A 503 3.32 2.85 -11.55
C ALA A 503 3.55 2.15 -12.90
N ALA A 504 3.91 2.91 -13.93
CA ALA A 504 4.23 2.39 -15.26
C ALA A 504 5.43 1.41 -15.23
N ALA A 505 6.50 1.77 -14.53
CA ALA A 505 7.70 0.95 -14.40
C ALA A 505 7.45 -0.37 -13.65
N ASN A 506 6.63 -0.35 -12.61
CA ASN A 506 6.23 -1.57 -11.90
C ASN A 506 5.31 -2.44 -12.77
N ARG A 507 4.31 -1.84 -13.43
CA ARG A 507 3.40 -2.58 -14.32
C ARG A 507 4.13 -3.22 -15.50
N PHE A 508 5.22 -2.62 -15.98
CA PHE A 508 6.09 -3.25 -16.98
C PHE A 508 6.60 -4.63 -16.53
N GLN A 509 7.09 -4.75 -15.29
CA GLN A 509 7.54 -6.03 -14.75
C GLN A 509 6.39 -7.01 -14.50
N ASP A 510 5.22 -6.51 -14.09
CA ASP A 510 4.02 -7.35 -13.94
C ASP A 510 3.62 -8.01 -15.27
N VAL A 511 3.63 -7.23 -16.36
CA VAL A 511 3.33 -7.68 -17.73
C VAL A 511 4.42 -8.61 -18.26
N LEU A 512 5.70 -8.30 -18.03
CA LEU A 512 6.81 -9.16 -18.42
C LEU A 512 6.71 -10.53 -17.75
N ALA A 513 6.44 -10.56 -16.44
CA ALA A 513 6.24 -11.80 -15.70
C ALA A 513 5.04 -12.60 -16.23
N ALA A 514 3.94 -11.93 -16.61
CA ALA A 514 2.80 -12.58 -17.25
C ALA A 514 3.17 -13.24 -18.57
N ARG A 515 3.88 -12.52 -19.46
CA ARG A 515 4.37 -13.05 -20.74
C ARG A 515 5.29 -14.26 -20.56
N HIS A 516 6.13 -14.23 -19.53
CA HIS A 516 6.99 -15.37 -19.21
C HIS A 516 6.17 -16.57 -18.74
N ARG A 517 5.15 -16.37 -17.89
CA ARG A 517 4.22 -17.45 -17.48
C ARG A 517 3.48 -18.06 -18.67
N ASP A 518 3.03 -17.25 -19.62
CA ASP A 518 2.35 -17.73 -20.83
C ASP A 518 3.27 -18.63 -21.71
N ARG A 519 4.59 -18.44 -21.59
CA ARG A 519 5.62 -19.30 -22.21
C ARG A 519 6.06 -20.46 -21.31
N GLY A 520 5.34 -20.73 -20.21
CA GLY A 520 5.60 -21.83 -19.29
C GLY A 520 6.70 -21.58 -18.25
N ARG A 521 7.18 -20.33 -18.11
CA ARG A 521 8.20 -19.97 -17.10
C ARG A 521 7.59 -19.89 -15.70
N ARG A 522 8.42 -20.10 -14.68
CA ARG A 522 8.04 -19.97 -13.26
C ARG A 522 8.30 -18.55 -12.76
N ALA A 523 7.39 -17.63 -13.08
CA ALA A 523 7.54 -16.20 -12.74
C ALA A 523 6.44 -15.70 -11.79
N TRP A 524 6.85 -15.09 -10.69
CA TRP A 524 6.00 -14.39 -9.73
C TRP A 524 6.21 -12.88 -9.88
N SER A 525 5.11 -12.14 -10.01
CA SER A 525 5.12 -10.70 -9.76
C SER A 525 4.41 -10.43 -8.45
N ILE A 526 5.06 -9.72 -7.54
CA ILE A 526 4.54 -9.45 -6.20
C ILE A 526 4.46 -7.94 -6.03
N ALA A 527 3.23 -7.42 -6.10
CA ALA A 527 2.89 -6.03 -5.90
C ALA A 527 2.82 -5.75 -4.39
N TRP A 528 3.89 -5.18 -3.85
CA TRP A 528 3.96 -4.85 -2.43
C TRP A 528 3.28 -3.51 -2.13
N SER A 529 2.60 -3.42 -0.99
CA SER A 529 2.15 -2.15 -0.43
C SER A 529 3.35 -1.36 0.12
N ARG A 530 3.35 -0.96 1.39
CA ARG A 530 4.44 -0.25 2.03
C ARG A 530 5.25 -1.19 2.91
N TRP A 531 6.57 -1.09 2.92
CA TRP A 531 7.43 -1.78 3.89
C TRP A 531 7.79 -0.84 5.04
N ALA A 532 7.76 -1.33 6.28
CA ALA A 532 8.23 -0.57 7.44
C ALA A 532 9.77 -0.54 7.50
N GLY A 533 10.32 0.55 8.05
CA GLY A 533 11.76 0.72 8.22
C GLY A 533 12.46 1.39 7.03
N PRO A 534 13.80 1.35 6.99
CA PRO A 534 14.58 2.09 5.98
C PRO A 534 14.36 1.56 4.56
N GLY A 535 14.11 2.46 3.61
CA GLY A 535 13.85 2.15 2.20
C GLY A 535 12.92 3.18 1.54
N MET A 536 12.44 2.89 0.33
CA MET A 536 11.56 3.79 -0.48
C MET A 536 10.29 4.25 0.26
N SER A 537 9.88 3.55 1.31
CA SER A 537 8.69 3.85 2.11
C SER A 537 8.86 5.01 3.11
N LEU A 538 10.09 5.49 3.34
CA LEU A 538 10.37 6.65 4.19
C LEU A 538 10.11 8.00 3.50
N ASP A 539 10.23 8.05 2.17
CA ASP A 539 10.23 9.31 1.40
C ASP A 539 8.82 9.77 0.98
N VAL A 540 7.77 9.04 1.37
CA VAL A 540 6.37 9.39 1.11
C VAL A 540 5.72 9.87 2.40
N ALA A 541 5.52 11.19 2.53
CA ALA A 541 4.77 11.76 3.65
C ALA A 541 3.33 11.21 3.68
N GLY A 542 2.83 10.85 4.88
CA GLY A 542 1.42 10.46 5.09
C GLY A 542 1.18 8.98 5.40
N GLY A 543 1.82 8.45 6.45
CA GLY A 543 1.61 7.07 6.93
C GLY A 543 0.13 6.71 7.16
N ASP A 544 -0.63 7.60 7.81
CA ASP A 544 -2.06 7.43 8.10
C ASP A 544 -2.93 7.42 6.83
N LEU A 545 -2.57 8.23 5.82
CA LEU A 545 -3.33 8.40 4.58
C LEU A 545 -3.38 7.12 3.72
N ALA A 546 -2.33 6.31 3.78
CA ALA A 546 -2.27 5.07 3.00
C ALA A 546 -3.06 3.93 3.64
N ALA A 547 -3.12 3.88 4.98
CA ALA A 547 -4.01 2.93 5.67
C ALA A 547 -5.48 3.20 5.29
N GLU A 548 -5.87 4.48 5.21
CA GLU A 548 -7.20 4.90 4.74
C GLU A 548 -7.46 4.58 3.25
N MET A 549 -6.41 4.49 2.43
CA MET A 549 -6.50 3.99 1.04
C MET A 549 -6.55 2.46 0.93
N GLY A 550 -6.54 1.74 2.05
CA GLY A 550 -6.52 0.27 2.08
C GLY A 550 -5.13 -0.32 1.80
N LEU A 551 -4.07 0.45 2.01
CA LEU A 551 -2.68 0.00 1.81
C LEU A 551 -2.00 -0.19 3.17
N ALA A 552 -1.70 -1.44 3.50
CA ALA A 552 -1.06 -1.80 4.76
C ALA A 552 0.42 -1.42 4.79
N THR A 553 0.93 -1.07 5.96
CA THR A 553 2.36 -1.01 6.23
C THR A 553 2.82 -2.38 6.74
N ILE A 554 3.78 -2.98 6.04
CA ILE A 554 4.25 -4.36 6.21
C ILE A 554 5.55 -4.34 7.01
N ASP A 555 5.55 -4.95 8.20
CA ASP A 555 6.80 -5.21 8.93
C ASP A 555 7.68 -6.18 8.11
N PRO A 556 9.01 -5.99 8.04
CA PRO A 556 9.86 -6.84 7.21
C PRO A 556 9.76 -8.33 7.50
N ALA A 557 9.62 -8.75 8.76
CA ALA A 557 9.48 -10.17 9.10
C ALA A 557 8.20 -10.75 8.49
N VAL A 558 7.09 -10.02 8.65
CA VAL A 558 5.79 -10.38 8.13
C VAL A 558 5.77 -10.37 6.60
N GLY A 559 6.50 -9.43 5.97
CA GLY A 559 6.68 -9.40 4.52
C GLY A 559 7.44 -10.63 3.99
N ILE A 560 8.45 -11.11 4.72
CA ILE A 560 9.16 -12.34 4.37
C ILE A 560 8.26 -13.58 4.51
N ASP A 561 7.40 -13.64 5.53
CA ASP A 561 6.43 -14.73 5.66
C ASP A 561 5.42 -14.74 4.49
N ALA A 562 4.96 -13.56 4.08
CA ALA A 562 4.10 -13.41 2.89
C ALA A 562 4.83 -13.82 1.60
N LEU A 563 6.12 -13.48 1.46
CA LEU A 563 6.96 -13.93 0.34
C LEU A 563 7.04 -15.46 0.29
N ASP A 564 7.35 -16.14 1.40
CA ASP A 564 7.40 -17.60 1.44
C ASP A 564 6.05 -18.23 1.07
N ALA A 565 4.96 -17.68 1.61
CA ALA A 565 3.61 -18.14 1.32
C ALA A 565 3.26 -18.00 -0.18
N VAL A 566 3.63 -16.88 -0.80
CA VAL A 566 3.46 -16.67 -2.25
C VAL A 566 4.33 -17.63 -3.06
N LEU A 567 5.59 -17.87 -2.67
CA LEU A 567 6.48 -18.79 -3.38
C LEU A 567 6.11 -20.27 -3.23
N ARG A 568 5.26 -20.63 -2.26
CA ARG A 568 4.62 -21.95 -2.15
C ARG A 568 3.34 -22.07 -2.98
N SER A 569 2.82 -20.95 -3.46
CA SER A 569 1.69 -20.92 -4.39
C SER A 569 2.17 -21.07 -5.84
N ARG A 570 1.24 -21.20 -6.78
CA ARG A 570 1.59 -21.29 -8.20
C ARG A 570 2.21 -19.97 -8.71
N PRO A 571 3.01 -19.98 -9.77
CA PRO A 571 3.41 -18.76 -10.46
C PRO A 571 2.19 -17.90 -10.80
N GLY A 572 2.27 -16.60 -10.54
CA GLY A 572 1.12 -15.70 -10.68
C GLY A 572 1.46 -14.25 -10.36
N TRP A 573 0.42 -13.41 -10.35
CA TRP A 573 0.50 -12.01 -9.93
C TRP A 573 -0.22 -11.84 -8.60
N TYR A 574 0.51 -11.39 -7.59
CA TYR A 574 0.01 -11.28 -6.22
C TYR A 574 0.15 -9.85 -5.72
N ALA A 575 -0.79 -9.39 -4.89
CA ALA A 575 -0.65 -8.18 -4.12
C ALA A 575 -0.60 -8.51 -2.63
N VAL A 576 0.36 -7.90 -1.92
CA VAL A 576 0.55 -8.09 -0.47
C VAL A 576 0.27 -6.77 0.23
N GLY A 577 -0.58 -6.82 1.26
CA GLY A 577 -0.98 -5.65 2.04
C GLY A 577 -2.02 -4.76 1.36
N LEU A 578 -2.83 -5.34 0.47
CA LEU A 578 -3.94 -4.67 -0.21
C LEU A 578 -5.27 -5.07 0.45
N ASP A 579 -5.91 -4.15 1.16
CA ASP A 579 -7.22 -4.37 1.79
C ASP A 579 -8.36 -4.14 0.78
N THR A 580 -8.76 -5.22 0.11
CA THR A 580 -9.88 -5.22 -0.83
C THR A 580 -11.25 -5.08 -0.15
N GLY A 581 -11.30 -5.12 1.19
CA GLY A 581 -12.48 -4.74 1.98
C GLY A 581 -12.66 -3.23 2.12
N ASN A 582 -11.62 -2.43 1.87
CA ASN A 582 -11.71 -0.98 1.89
C ASN A 582 -12.63 -0.49 0.75
N ARG A 583 -13.57 0.42 1.06
CA ARG A 583 -14.55 0.95 0.09
C ARG A 583 -13.92 1.52 -1.19
N ARG A 584 -12.72 2.10 -1.10
CA ARG A 584 -11.98 2.66 -2.24
C ARG A 584 -11.43 1.56 -3.16
N LEU A 585 -11.18 0.37 -2.62
CA LEU A 585 -10.61 -0.78 -3.33
C LEU A 585 -11.62 -1.88 -3.61
N ALA A 586 -12.86 -1.76 -3.13
CA ALA A 586 -13.92 -2.75 -3.29
C ALA A 586 -14.22 -3.09 -4.76
N HIS A 587 -13.97 -2.16 -5.69
CA HIS A 587 -14.09 -2.43 -7.13
C HIS A 587 -13.12 -3.55 -7.59
N LEU A 588 -11.94 -3.66 -6.98
CA LEU A 588 -11.00 -4.75 -7.25
C LEU A 588 -11.48 -6.08 -6.67
N ALA A 589 -12.43 -6.13 -5.74
CA ALA A 589 -12.96 -7.39 -5.22
C ALA A 589 -14.03 -8.03 -6.14
N GLY A 590 -14.27 -7.45 -7.33
CA GLY A 590 -15.34 -7.90 -8.24
C GLY A 590 -16.72 -7.31 -7.93
N GLY A 591 -16.75 -6.18 -7.22
CA GLY A 591 -17.98 -5.46 -6.85
C GLY A 591 -18.14 -5.30 -5.34
N LEU A 592 -18.99 -4.35 -4.93
CA LEU A 592 -19.38 -4.18 -3.54
C LEU A 592 -19.95 -5.51 -3.00
N ARG A 593 -19.41 -5.99 -1.87
CA ARG A 593 -20.06 -7.10 -1.16
C ARG A 593 -21.49 -6.70 -0.83
N PRO A 594 -22.48 -7.58 -0.99
CA PRO A 594 -23.83 -7.31 -0.48
C PRO A 594 -23.71 -6.89 0.98
N LEU A 595 -24.40 -5.82 1.37
CA LEU A 595 -24.47 -5.44 2.77
C LEU A 595 -25.13 -6.58 3.55
N GLU A 596 -24.33 -7.42 4.22
CA GLU A 596 -24.85 -8.64 4.85
C GLU A 596 -25.72 -8.30 6.08
N ARG A 597 -25.46 -7.16 6.75
CA ARG A 597 -26.14 -6.78 7.99
C ARG A 597 -25.96 -5.31 8.37
N ILE A 598 -27.03 -4.61 8.80
CA ILE A 598 -26.94 -3.36 9.57
C ILE A 598 -27.09 -3.69 11.06
N GLU A 599 -26.16 -3.24 11.89
CA GLU A 599 -26.24 -3.35 13.35
C GLU A 599 -26.56 -1.99 13.98
N VAL A 600 -27.68 -1.91 14.71
CA VAL A 600 -28.15 -0.68 15.36
C VAL A 600 -27.97 -0.80 16.87
N ARG A 601 -27.34 0.21 17.49
CA ARG A 601 -27.30 0.41 18.94
C ARG A 601 -28.18 1.59 19.31
N MET A 602 -29.08 1.39 20.27
CA MET A 602 -30.03 2.41 20.69
C MET A 602 -29.70 2.97 22.07
N ALA A 603 -29.86 4.29 22.20
CA ALA A 603 -29.95 4.97 23.48
C ALA A 603 -31.41 5.40 23.69
N GLY A 604 -32.16 4.69 24.54
CA GLY A 604 -33.57 4.99 24.86
C GLY A 604 -34.52 3.78 24.86
N PRO A 605 -35.81 3.96 25.23
CA PRO A 605 -36.82 2.89 25.27
C PRO A 605 -37.15 2.37 23.86
N ALA A 606 -37.33 1.04 23.75
CA ALA A 606 -37.35 0.28 22.49
C ALA A 606 -38.61 0.40 21.62
N THR A 607 -39.33 1.53 21.68
CA THR A 607 -40.66 1.65 21.08
C THR A 607 -40.69 2.09 19.60
N ASP A 608 -39.58 2.57 19.02
CA ASP A 608 -39.52 3.01 17.61
C ASP A 608 -38.43 2.30 16.79
N VAL A 609 -38.45 0.97 16.77
CA VAL A 609 -37.55 0.20 15.89
C VAL A 609 -38.24 -0.07 14.56
N THR A 610 -37.83 0.60 13.49
CA THR A 610 -38.14 0.14 12.14
C THR A 610 -37.27 -1.08 11.81
N ALA A 611 -37.89 -2.20 11.40
CA ALA A 611 -37.18 -3.43 11.03
C ALA A 611 -36.26 -3.25 9.81
N ALA A 612 -36.40 -2.13 9.09
CA ALA A 612 -35.54 -1.72 8.01
C ALA A 612 -35.19 -0.24 8.13
N VAL A 613 -33.98 0.12 7.69
CA VAL A 613 -33.52 1.48 7.46
C VAL A 613 -33.50 1.71 5.96
N THR A 614 -33.98 2.86 5.50
CA THR A 614 -33.94 3.17 4.08
C THR A 614 -32.58 3.77 3.71
N ASP A 615 -31.93 3.28 2.67
CA ASP A 615 -30.71 3.89 2.15
C ASP A 615 -30.98 5.21 1.39
N ALA A 616 -29.93 5.86 0.91
CA ALA A 616 -30.01 7.13 0.17
C ALA A 616 -30.79 7.04 -1.16
N PHE A 617 -31.11 5.83 -1.63
CA PHE A 617 -31.83 5.56 -2.87
C PHE A 617 -33.26 5.05 -2.64
N GLY A 618 -33.71 4.98 -1.38
CA GLY A 618 -35.05 4.50 -1.07
C GLY A 618 -35.14 2.99 -0.84
N VAL A 619 -34.02 2.26 -0.81
CA VAL A 619 -34.02 0.80 -0.64
C VAL A 619 -34.11 0.44 0.85
N PRO A 620 -35.09 -0.36 1.28
CA PRO A 620 -35.20 -0.81 2.66
C PRO A 620 -34.13 -1.86 2.96
N VAL A 621 -33.28 -1.59 3.95
CA VAL A 621 -32.19 -2.45 4.38
C VAL A 621 -32.48 -3.01 5.79
N PRO A 622 -32.43 -4.33 6.02
CA PRO A 622 -32.74 -4.92 7.32
C PRO A 622 -31.78 -4.45 8.42
N ALA A 623 -32.33 -4.00 9.55
CA ALA A 623 -31.57 -3.58 10.72
C ALA A 623 -31.71 -4.59 11.89
N HIS A 624 -30.59 -4.96 12.49
CA HIS A 624 -30.54 -5.82 13.68
C HIS A 624 -30.10 -5.02 14.90
N VAL A 625 -30.90 -5.05 15.96
CA VAL A 625 -30.57 -4.37 17.22
C VAL A 625 -29.65 -5.25 18.07
N VAL A 626 -28.47 -4.75 18.42
CA VAL A 626 -27.40 -5.54 19.08
C VAL A 626 -27.26 -5.24 20.58
N GLY A 627 -28.03 -4.28 21.11
CA GLY A 627 -28.12 -4.06 22.56
C GLY A 627 -28.76 -2.73 22.96
N GLN A 628 -29.17 -2.64 24.24
CA GLN A 628 -29.60 -1.41 24.91
C GLN A 628 -28.48 -0.91 25.81
N GLN A 629 -28.07 0.36 25.65
CA GLN A 629 -27.17 1.02 26.58
C GLN A 629 -28.02 1.93 27.51
N PRO A 630 -27.77 1.96 28.83
CA PRO A 630 -28.43 2.94 29.69
C PRO A 630 -28.10 4.35 29.17
N ALA A 631 -29.12 5.20 29.12
CA ALA A 631 -28.98 6.58 28.64
C ALA A 631 -27.81 7.25 29.37
N GLY A 632 -26.72 7.50 28.65
CA GLY A 632 -25.70 8.43 29.09
C GLY A 632 -26.33 9.82 29.27
N PRO A 633 -25.67 10.74 30.01
CA PRO A 633 -26.15 12.10 30.13
C PRO A 633 -26.46 12.66 28.72
N PRO A 634 -27.57 13.38 28.56
CA PRO A 634 -27.98 13.87 27.26
C PRO A 634 -26.83 14.64 26.60
N ALA A 635 -26.55 14.33 25.33
CA ALA A 635 -25.68 15.15 24.52
C ALA A 635 -26.18 16.61 24.62
N PRO A 636 -25.28 17.60 24.81
CA PRO A 636 -25.69 18.98 24.90
C PRO A 636 -26.53 19.34 23.67
N ALA A 637 -27.70 19.93 23.94
CA ALA A 637 -28.65 20.34 22.92
C ALA A 637 -27.95 21.17 21.85
N ALA A 638 -28.10 20.76 20.60
CA ALA A 638 -27.73 21.52 19.42
C ALA A 638 -28.52 22.83 19.40
N ALA A 639 -27.93 23.89 19.93
CA ALA A 639 -28.37 25.27 19.77
C ALA A 639 -27.17 26.19 20.06
N GLY A 640 -26.34 26.37 19.05
CA GLY A 640 -25.13 27.19 19.11
C GLY A 640 -24.40 27.23 17.76
N ASP A 641 -25.05 27.80 16.75
CA ASP A 641 -24.40 28.48 15.61
C ASP A 641 -23.72 27.65 14.50
N GLN A 642 -24.42 26.68 13.90
CA GLN A 642 -24.00 26.07 12.61
C GLN A 642 -23.84 27.11 11.48
N GLY A 643 -24.53 28.26 11.59
CA GLY A 643 -24.39 29.39 10.67
C GLY A 643 -23.02 30.07 10.76
N SER A 644 -22.45 30.26 11.96
CA SER A 644 -21.12 30.86 12.09
C SER A 644 -19.96 29.88 11.92
N ALA A 645 -20.10 28.60 12.26
CA ALA A 645 -19.04 27.61 11.99
C ALA A 645 -18.76 27.48 10.47
N MET A 646 -19.81 27.40 9.65
CA MET A 646 -19.70 27.35 8.19
C MET A 646 -19.14 28.66 7.61
N ALA A 647 -19.56 29.81 8.13
CA ALA A 647 -19.04 31.12 7.68
C ALA A 647 -17.55 31.31 8.04
N VAL A 648 -17.14 30.86 9.23
CA VAL A 648 -15.72 30.89 9.65
C VAL A 648 -14.90 29.92 8.81
N LEU A 649 -15.37 28.69 8.58
CA LEU A 649 -14.71 27.74 7.68
C LEU A 649 -14.60 28.26 6.26
N ALA A 650 -15.65 28.90 5.72
CA ALA A 650 -15.62 29.54 4.40
C ALA A 650 -14.54 30.62 4.33
N GLY A 651 -14.42 31.45 5.38
CA GLY A 651 -13.38 32.47 5.48
C GLY A 651 -11.97 31.90 5.54
N ILE A 652 -11.76 30.82 6.30
CA ILE A 652 -10.47 30.10 6.36
C ILE A 652 -10.12 29.51 5.00
N TRP A 653 -11.10 28.90 4.31
CA TRP A 653 -10.90 28.32 3.00
C TRP A 653 -10.58 29.39 1.96
N ALA A 654 -11.32 30.49 1.93
CA ALA A 654 -11.06 31.64 1.06
C ALA A 654 -9.64 32.20 1.26
N GLU A 655 -9.19 32.32 2.51
CA GLU A 655 -7.83 32.78 2.86
C GLU A 655 -6.75 31.79 2.37
N LEU A 656 -6.91 30.49 2.68
CA LEU A 656 -5.92 29.45 2.34
C LEU A 656 -5.83 29.18 0.83
N LEU A 657 -6.97 29.24 0.14
CA LEU A 657 -7.12 28.92 -1.28
C LEU A 657 -7.00 30.17 -2.18
N LYS A 658 -6.89 31.36 -1.58
CA LYS A 658 -6.81 32.66 -2.27
C LYS A 658 -8.02 32.91 -3.17
N LEU A 659 -9.20 32.57 -2.68
CA LEU A 659 -10.47 32.74 -3.37
C LEU A 659 -11.28 33.91 -2.77
N PRO A 660 -12.08 34.63 -3.57
CA PRO A 660 -12.88 35.74 -3.08
C PRO A 660 -14.06 35.30 -2.21
N ASP A 661 -14.63 34.11 -2.46
CA ASP A 661 -15.71 33.50 -1.68
C ASP A 661 -15.73 31.97 -1.88
N VAL A 662 -16.37 31.24 -0.96
CA VAL A 662 -16.49 29.77 -0.96
C VAL A 662 -17.94 29.39 -0.63
N SER A 663 -18.58 28.63 -1.52
CA SER A 663 -19.96 28.16 -1.36
C SER A 663 -20.05 26.93 -0.45
N ALA A 664 -21.21 26.75 0.18
CA ALA A 664 -21.48 25.61 1.05
C ALA A 664 -21.38 24.24 0.33
N ALA A 665 -21.53 24.18 -0.99
CA ALA A 665 -21.40 22.94 -1.75
C ALA A 665 -19.97 22.71 -2.28
N ASP A 666 -19.06 23.68 -2.09
CA ASP A 666 -17.73 23.60 -2.66
C ASP A 666 -16.88 22.58 -1.90
N ASP A 667 -16.13 21.79 -2.67
CA ASP A 667 -15.20 20.80 -2.17
C ASP A 667 -13.81 21.43 -1.97
N PHE A 668 -13.20 21.21 -0.79
CA PHE A 668 -11.91 21.78 -0.40
C PHE A 668 -10.82 21.50 -1.43
N PHE A 669 -10.80 20.28 -1.98
CA PHE A 669 -9.78 19.84 -2.93
C PHE A 669 -10.09 20.29 -4.35
N GLU A 670 -11.37 20.35 -4.73
CA GLU A 670 -11.78 20.90 -6.04
C GLU A 670 -11.44 22.40 -6.19
N LEU A 671 -11.44 23.13 -5.07
CA LEU A 671 -11.04 24.52 -4.96
C LEU A 671 -9.52 24.75 -4.91
N GLY A 672 -8.71 23.69 -5.05
CA GLY A 672 -7.25 23.76 -5.03
C GLY A 672 -6.61 23.48 -3.66
N GLY A 673 -7.40 22.96 -2.71
CA GLY A 673 -6.90 22.45 -1.45
C GLY A 673 -6.02 21.22 -1.67
N HIS A 674 -4.95 21.12 -0.89
CA HIS A 674 -4.04 19.97 -0.94
C HIS A 674 -3.55 19.63 0.46
N SER A 675 -2.91 18.47 0.61
CA SER A 675 -2.47 17.91 1.90
C SER A 675 -1.58 18.86 2.71
N LEU A 676 -0.77 19.72 2.05
CA LEU A 676 0.04 20.74 2.73
C LEU A 676 -0.76 21.92 3.30
N LEU A 677 -2.00 22.14 2.85
CA LEU A 677 -2.90 23.15 3.39
C LEU A 677 -3.75 22.61 4.55
N VAL A 678 -3.91 21.29 4.68
CA VAL A 678 -4.69 20.67 5.75
C VAL A 678 -4.13 20.99 7.14
N PRO A 679 -2.82 20.90 7.42
CA PRO A 679 -2.27 21.34 8.71
C PRO A 679 -2.54 22.81 9.03
N ARG A 680 -2.52 23.69 8.01
CA ARG A 680 -2.83 25.12 8.17
C ARG A 680 -4.32 25.35 8.42
N LEU A 681 -5.19 24.59 7.76
CA LEU A 681 -6.63 24.57 8.01
C LEU A 681 -6.92 24.11 9.45
N GLN A 682 -6.27 23.04 9.92
CA GLN A 682 -6.41 22.55 11.29
C GLN A 682 -5.97 23.59 12.32
N GLU A 683 -4.81 24.24 12.10
CA GLU A 683 -4.32 25.31 12.97
C GLU A 683 -5.31 26.48 13.02
N ARG A 684 -5.84 26.90 11.86
CA ARG A 684 -6.76 28.03 11.78
C ARG A 684 -8.12 27.73 12.38
N VAL A 685 -8.64 26.52 12.20
CA VAL A 685 -9.88 26.05 12.81
C VAL A 685 -9.73 25.94 14.33
N LEU A 686 -8.60 25.44 14.82
CA LEU A 686 -8.32 25.42 16.25
C LEU A 686 -8.23 26.84 16.83
N GLN A 687 -7.61 27.78 16.12
CA GLN A 687 -7.48 29.18 16.55
C GLN A 687 -8.83 29.94 16.56
N LEU A 688 -9.66 29.75 15.53
CA LEU A 688 -10.88 30.57 15.34
C LEU A 688 -12.13 29.93 15.92
N LEU A 689 -12.22 28.60 15.94
CA LEU A 689 -13.38 27.86 16.43
C LEU A 689 -13.12 27.15 17.75
N GLY A 690 -11.86 27.06 18.20
CA GLY A 690 -11.51 26.34 19.44
C GLY A 690 -11.71 24.82 19.34
N VAL A 691 -11.95 24.30 18.13
CA VAL A 691 -12.19 22.89 17.84
C VAL A 691 -10.95 22.30 17.18
N ALA A 692 -10.45 21.20 17.73
CA ALA A 692 -9.38 20.43 17.10
C ALA A 692 -9.97 19.65 15.91
N LEU A 693 -9.78 20.17 14.70
CA LEU A 693 -10.20 19.49 13.48
C LEU A 693 -9.26 18.31 13.20
N PRO A 694 -9.75 17.05 13.16
CA PRO A 694 -8.95 15.93 12.71
C PRO A 694 -8.59 16.13 11.23
N ALA A 695 -7.35 15.82 10.82
CA ALA A 695 -6.93 16.00 9.43
C ALA A 695 -7.84 15.23 8.45
N VAL A 696 -8.32 14.06 8.92
CA VAL A 696 -9.24 13.15 8.25
C VAL A 696 -10.60 13.79 7.97
N ALA A 697 -11.08 14.71 8.81
CA ALA A 697 -12.41 15.29 8.66
C ALA A 697 -12.57 16.04 7.33
N VAL A 698 -11.51 16.70 6.86
CA VAL A 698 -11.50 17.42 5.57
C VAL A 698 -11.59 16.45 4.39
N PHE A 699 -11.15 15.19 4.55
CA PHE A 699 -11.23 14.16 3.51
C PHE A 699 -12.52 13.34 3.57
N GLU A 700 -13.08 13.18 4.76
CA GLU A 700 -14.36 12.48 4.97
C GLU A 700 -15.55 13.35 4.59
N TYR A 701 -15.43 14.65 4.83
CA TYR A 701 -16.44 15.67 4.57
C TYR A 701 -15.83 16.77 3.70
N PRO A 702 -15.57 16.47 2.42
CA PRO A 702 -14.75 17.34 1.61
C PRO A 702 -15.50 18.60 1.18
N THR A 703 -16.83 18.64 1.27
CA THR A 703 -17.61 19.85 1.05
C THR A 703 -17.70 20.73 2.29
N LEU A 704 -17.70 22.06 2.11
CA LEU A 704 -17.76 23.02 3.20
C LEU A 704 -18.94 22.76 4.16
N ARG A 705 -20.12 22.42 3.61
CA ARG A 705 -21.33 22.12 4.40
C ARG A 705 -21.19 20.85 5.23
N GLU A 706 -20.53 19.83 4.70
CA GLU A 706 -20.35 18.57 5.42
C GLU A 706 -19.31 18.74 6.52
N LEU A 707 -18.21 19.47 6.26
CA LEU A 707 -17.16 19.72 7.25
C LEU A 707 -17.64 20.58 8.43
N ALA A 708 -18.63 21.45 8.19
CA ALA A 708 -19.19 22.35 9.19
C ALA A 708 -20.24 21.68 10.12
N ARG A 709 -20.59 20.42 9.88
CA ARG A 709 -21.51 19.63 10.72
C ARG A 709 -20.76 18.90 11.82
#